data_AF-A0A3P8TGA9-F1
#
_entry.id   AF-A0A3P8TGA9-F1
#
_cell.length_a   1.000
_cell.length_b   1.000
_cell.length_c   1.000
_cell.angle_alpha   90.00
_cell.angle_beta   90.00
_cell.angle_gamma   90.00
#
_symmetry.space_group_name_H-M   'P 1'
#
loop_
_entity.id
_entity.type
_entity.pdbx_description
1 polymer ?
#
loop_
_entity_poly.entity_id
_entity_poly.type
_entity_poly.pdbx_seq_one_letter_code
_entity_poly.pdbx_strand_id
1 'polypeptide(L)'
;MNELCCVSCCDHPGPEVATPSVEIRRSLPDLLKGDGAVLQCDITNLSSRDLYVTFQANDVDISDKQYVELPEGPDLQSVSRRFTVPQSHQRKDKSFTCKVNQGFIRSFKSDSTGNIFVDPSVELLLAPSEDSGPQTLLCSGWGFNPQIKWVSESRQRSPSTHDISMSADGRVAVTSQLHIPQAEWTSGKVFTCEVSDRSLNKKVQKEINFCSAHSSVPPSIHVETPSFKTVMSTSEVTATCLVHTVFDAKVTWMLDGRASSSNTVSKDRNTTHVTSNVRVSSNQWKQLRHVTCKAEHKCFSPTEKTVNVAGPEVATPSVEIRRSLPDLLKGDGAVLQCDITNLSSCDLYVTFQANDVDISDKQYVELPEGPGLQSVSRRFTVPQNHQRKDKSFTCKVNQGFVRSFKSDSTGNIFVDPSVELLLAPSEDSGPQTLLCSGWGFNPQIKWVSESQQRSPSTHDISMSADGRVAVTSQLHIPQAEWTSGKVFTCEVSDRSLNKKVQKEINFCSAHSSVPPSIHVETPSFKTVMSTSEVTATCLVHTVFDAKVTWMLDGRASSNNTVSKDRNTTHVTNNVRVSSNQWKQLRHVTCKAEHKCFSPTEKTVNVAGPEVATPSVEIRRSLPDLLKGDGAVLQCDITISPHVTSTSPFRPMMSTSLTNNM
;
A
#
# COMPACT_ATOMS: atom_id res chain seq x y z
N MET A 1 -109.06 -47.69 14.25
CA MET A 1 -110.44 -47.55 14.75
C MET A 1 -110.34 -47.17 16.23
N ASN A 2 -110.95 -46.04 16.57
CA ASN A 2 -111.24 -45.46 17.90
C ASN A 2 -110.03 -44.93 18.69
N GLU A 3 -109.86 -43.63 18.90
CA GLU A 3 -110.67 -42.55 19.53
C GLU A 3 -110.26 -42.25 20.97
N LEU A 4 -110.23 -40.94 21.24
CA LEU A 4 -109.62 -40.19 22.34
C LEU A 4 -110.27 -40.43 23.73
N CYS A 5 -109.50 -40.21 24.81
CA CYS A 5 -109.73 -39.07 25.74
C CYS A 5 -108.68 -38.96 26.88
N CYS A 6 -108.12 -37.74 27.01
CA CYS A 6 -107.59 -36.95 28.15
C CYS A 6 -107.10 -37.66 29.44
N VAL A 7 -106.03 -37.23 30.14
CA VAL A 7 -105.72 -35.89 30.68
C VAL A 7 -104.21 -35.77 30.97
N SER A 8 -103.66 -34.58 30.69
CA SER A 8 -102.32 -34.11 31.05
C SER A 8 -102.15 -33.91 32.56
N CYS A 9 -101.16 -34.58 33.17
CA CYS A 9 -100.54 -34.15 34.42
C CYS A 9 -99.06 -33.85 34.12
N CYS A 10 -98.66 -32.60 34.39
CA CYS A 10 -97.31 -32.11 34.26
C CYS A 10 -96.38 -32.80 35.26
N ASP A 11 -95.46 -33.66 34.80
CA ASP A 11 -94.24 -33.94 35.54
C ASP A 11 -93.29 -32.76 35.36
N HIS A 12 -93.17 -31.91 36.39
CA HIS A 12 -92.01 -31.02 36.52
C HIS A 12 -90.77 -31.89 36.73
N PRO A 13 -89.64 -31.64 36.05
CA PRO A 13 -88.37 -32.19 36.49
C PRO A 13 -88.05 -31.58 37.86
N GLY A 14 -87.96 -32.43 38.89
CA GLY A 14 -87.45 -32.03 40.20
C GLY A 14 -86.04 -31.43 40.08
N PRO A 15 -85.61 -30.59 41.05
CA PRO A 15 -84.37 -29.84 40.94
C PRO A 15 -83.18 -30.80 40.78
N GLU A 16 -82.31 -30.51 39.79
CA GLU A 16 -81.00 -31.16 39.66
C GLU A 16 -80.28 -31.07 41.00
N VAL A 17 -80.03 -32.23 41.62
CA VAL A 17 -79.26 -32.32 42.86
C VAL A 17 -77.82 -31.93 42.52
N ALA A 18 -77.37 -30.75 42.97
CA ALA A 18 -75.99 -30.32 42.85
C ALA A 18 -75.06 -31.44 43.36
N THR A 19 -74.13 -31.88 42.51
CA THR A 19 -73.14 -32.89 42.88
C THR A 19 -72.13 -32.29 43.86
N PRO A 20 -71.89 -32.92 45.02
CA PRO A 20 -70.93 -32.41 45.98
C PRO A 20 -69.51 -32.50 45.42
N SER A 21 -68.74 -31.43 45.62
CA SER A 21 -67.32 -31.39 45.26
C SER A 21 -66.49 -31.79 46.46
N VAL A 22 -65.55 -32.70 46.27
CA VAL A 22 -64.66 -33.21 47.32
C VAL A 22 -63.22 -32.92 46.90
N GLU A 23 -62.55 -32.05 47.64
CA GLU A 23 -61.15 -31.70 47.40
C GLU A 23 -60.31 -32.12 48.61
N ILE A 24 -59.18 -32.77 48.36
CA ILE A 24 -58.20 -33.07 49.40
C ILE A 24 -56.92 -32.28 49.14
N ARG A 25 -56.45 -31.58 50.16
CA ARG A 25 -55.23 -30.80 50.10
C ARG A 25 -54.48 -30.85 51.42
N ARG A 26 -53.20 -30.50 51.38
CA ARG A 26 -52.40 -30.42 52.60
C ARG A 26 -52.68 -29.12 53.35
N SER A 27 -52.75 -29.19 54.68
CA SER A 27 -53.06 -28.03 55.52
C SER A 27 -51.82 -27.19 55.78
N LEU A 28 -51.71 -26.02 55.13
CA LEU A 28 -50.67 -25.04 55.39
C LEU A 28 -50.70 -24.51 56.84
N PRO A 29 -51.86 -24.20 57.46
CA PRO A 29 -51.90 -23.78 58.86
C PRO A 29 -51.36 -24.81 59.85
N ASP A 30 -51.57 -26.11 59.59
CA ASP A 30 -51.06 -27.18 60.46
C ASP A 30 -49.56 -27.41 60.24
N LEU A 31 -49.10 -27.31 58.99
CA LEU A 31 -47.66 -27.30 58.68
C LEU A 31 -46.92 -26.21 59.47
N LEU A 32 -47.45 -24.99 59.50
CA LEU A 32 -46.84 -23.86 60.23
C LEU A 32 -46.84 -24.06 61.76
N LYS A 33 -47.73 -24.89 62.29
CA LYS A 33 -47.77 -25.28 63.71
C LYS A 33 -46.84 -26.45 64.06
N GLY A 34 -46.20 -27.07 63.06
CA GLY A 34 -45.30 -28.22 63.21
C GLY A 34 -45.89 -29.56 62.80
N ASP A 35 -47.20 -29.62 62.52
CA ASP A 35 -47.93 -30.84 62.14
C ASP A 35 -48.00 -30.96 60.61
N GLY A 36 -46.85 -31.27 60.01
CA GLY A 36 -46.70 -31.27 58.55
C GLY A 36 -47.45 -32.36 57.80
N ALA A 37 -48.00 -33.38 58.47
CA ALA A 37 -48.65 -34.53 57.82
C ALA A 37 -50.18 -34.52 57.94
N VAL A 38 -50.78 -33.33 57.98
CA VAL A 38 -52.23 -33.17 58.05
C VAL A 38 -52.80 -32.83 56.68
N LEU A 39 -53.74 -33.65 56.21
CA LEU A 39 -54.53 -33.41 55.02
C LEU A 39 -55.93 -32.93 55.42
N GLN A 40 -56.37 -31.85 54.76
CA GLN A 40 -57.69 -31.28 54.89
C GLN A 40 -58.53 -31.73 53.69
N CYS A 41 -59.65 -32.38 53.98
CA CYS A 41 -60.67 -32.72 53.02
C CYS A 41 -61.79 -31.68 53.11
N ASP A 42 -61.95 -30.90 52.06
CA ASP A 42 -62.96 -29.85 51.92
C ASP A 42 -64.08 -30.35 51.02
N ILE A 43 -65.29 -30.27 51.53
CA ILE A 43 -66.49 -30.78 50.88
C ILE A 43 -67.47 -29.63 50.74
N THR A 44 -67.91 -29.36 49.52
CA THR A 44 -68.85 -28.26 49.22
C THR A 44 -70.06 -28.78 48.46
N ASN A 45 -71.14 -28.00 48.43
CA ASN A 45 -72.43 -28.37 47.83
C ASN A 45 -73.07 -29.61 48.49
N LEU A 46 -72.96 -29.72 49.82
CA LEU A 46 -73.60 -30.79 50.58
C LEU A 46 -75.09 -30.52 50.80
N SER A 47 -75.90 -31.55 50.58
CA SER A 47 -77.32 -31.60 50.98
C SER A 47 -77.47 -32.14 52.40
N SER A 48 -78.56 -31.78 53.08
CA SER A 48 -78.90 -32.05 54.49
C SER A 48 -79.24 -33.53 54.79
N ARG A 49 -78.34 -34.45 54.43
CA ARG A 49 -78.42 -35.90 54.71
C ARG A 49 -77.21 -36.38 55.50
N ASP A 50 -77.41 -37.40 56.35
CA ASP A 50 -76.34 -38.07 57.09
C ASP A 50 -75.21 -38.52 56.16
N LEU A 51 -73.99 -38.18 56.54
CA LEU A 51 -72.79 -38.55 55.81
C LEU A 51 -71.65 -38.91 56.76
N TYR A 52 -70.72 -39.70 56.24
CA TYR A 52 -69.44 -39.91 56.88
C TYR A 52 -68.30 -39.80 55.87
N VAL A 53 -67.14 -39.41 56.38
CA VAL A 53 -65.92 -39.22 55.60
C VAL A 53 -64.91 -40.29 56.01
N THR A 54 -64.30 -40.97 55.04
CA THR A 54 -63.15 -41.86 55.24
C THR A 54 -61.93 -41.32 54.51
N PHE A 55 -60.76 -41.52 55.11
CA PHE A 55 -59.48 -41.19 54.54
C PHE A 55 -58.80 -42.44 54.00
N GLN A 56 -58.40 -42.38 52.73
CA GLN A 56 -57.87 -43.52 52.01
C GLN A 56 -56.40 -43.32 51.63
N ALA A 57 -55.61 -44.39 51.67
CA ALA A 57 -54.29 -44.46 51.07
C ALA A 57 -54.29 -45.53 49.97
N ASN A 58 -53.91 -45.16 48.74
CA ASN A 58 -53.99 -46.01 47.55
C ASN A 58 -55.35 -46.75 47.46
N ASP A 59 -56.44 -46.00 47.68
CA ASP A 59 -57.83 -46.46 47.60
C ASP A 59 -58.32 -47.40 48.72
N VAL A 60 -57.51 -47.60 49.76
CA VAL A 60 -57.86 -48.39 50.94
C VAL A 60 -58.14 -47.46 52.12
N ASP A 61 -59.27 -47.63 52.82
CA ASP A 61 -59.61 -46.86 54.03
C ASP A 61 -58.57 -47.12 55.13
N ILE A 62 -57.94 -46.04 55.63
CA ILE A 62 -56.92 -46.07 56.69
C ILE A 62 -57.34 -45.27 57.94
N SER A 63 -58.54 -44.68 57.94
CA SER A 63 -59.14 -44.02 59.10
C SER A 63 -60.48 -44.64 59.46
N ASP A 64 -60.90 -44.46 60.70
CA ASP A 64 -62.28 -44.70 61.11
C ASP A 64 -63.24 -43.74 60.40
N LYS A 65 -64.53 -44.11 60.37
CA LYS A 65 -65.60 -43.31 59.77
C LYS A 65 -65.86 -42.07 60.61
N GLN A 66 -65.66 -40.88 60.04
CA GLN A 66 -66.00 -39.62 60.69
C GLN A 66 -67.41 -39.18 60.27
N TYR A 67 -68.38 -39.39 61.15
CA TYR A 67 -69.77 -38.94 60.93
C TYR A 67 -69.88 -37.42 61.06
N VAL A 68 -70.73 -36.83 60.21
CA VAL A 68 -70.97 -35.38 60.19
C VAL A 68 -72.46 -35.14 60.29
N GLU A 69 -72.87 -34.41 61.33
CA GLU A 69 -74.23 -33.91 61.49
C GLU A 69 -74.31 -32.54 60.81
N LEU A 70 -75.21 -32.41 59.83
CA LEU A 70 -75.47 -31.15 59.12
C LEU A 70 -76.79 -30.55 59.62
N PRO A 71 -76.86 -29.22 59.85
CA PRO A 71 -78.11 -28.57 60.23
C PRO A 71 -79.15 -28.66 59.09
N GLU A 72 -80.42 -28.88 59.44
CA GLU A 72 -81.52 -28.95 58.47
C GLU A 72 -81.82 -27.56 57.89
N GLY A 73 -81.68 -27.42 56.57
CA GLY A 73 -81.98 -26.19 55.84
C GLY A 73 -81.91 -26.37 54.32
N PRO A 74 -82.46 -25.42 53.53
CA PRO A 74 -82.44 -25.45 52.07
C PRO A 74 -81.09 -25.03 51.46
N ASP A 75 -80.21 -24.42 52.26
CA ASP A 75 -78.91 -23.91 51.80
C ASP A 75 -77.86 -25.03 51.70
N LEU A 76 -77.04 -24.96 50.65
CA LEU A 76 -75.89 -25.87 50.44
C LEU A 76 -74.82 -25.62 51.50
N GLN A 77 -74.35 -26.69 52.14
CA GLN A 77 -73.37 -26.62 53.22
C GLN A 77 -71.96 -26.97 52.75
N SER A 78 -70.97 -26.51 53.51
CA SER A 78 -69.57 -26.89 53.34
C SER A 78 -68.98 -27.43 54.65
N VAL A 79 -68.19 -28.50 54.53
CA VAL A 79 -67.58 -29.19 55.68
C VAL A 79 -66.12 -29.46 55.38
N SER A 80 -65.27 -29.18 56.36
CA SER A 80 -63.85 -29.52 56.32
C SER A 80 -63.52 -30.55 57.39
N ARG A 81 -62.79 -31.61 57.03
CA ARG A 81 -62.25 -32.61 57.96
C ARG A 81 -60.74 -32.73 57.81
N ARG A 82 -60.05 -32.95 58.93
CA ARG A 82 -58.59 -33.04 58.98
C ARG A 82 -58.17 -34.46 59.36
N PHE A 83 -57.23 -35.01 58.61
CA PHE A 83 -56.68 -36.35 58.80
C PHE A 83 -55.16 -36.26 58.92
N THR A 84 -54.60 -36.89 59.96
CA THR A 84 -53.14 -37.01 60.11
C THR A 84 -52.68 -38.31 59.44
N VAL A 85 -51.71 -38.22 58.54
CA VAL A 85 -51.15 -39.39 57.85
C VAL A 85 -50.30 -40.22 58.83
N PRO A 86 -50.66 -41.49 59.09
CA PRO A 86 -49.88 -42.36 59.98
C PRO A 86 -48.46 -42.56 59.47
N GLN A 87 -47.46 -42.61 60.37
CA GLN A 87 -46.04 -42.78 60.01
C GLN A 87 -45.78 -43.99 59.10
N SER A 88 -46.51 -45.09 59.29
CA SER A 88 -46.39 -46.30 58.46
C SER A 88 -46.69 -46.06 56.97
N HIS A 89 -47.51 -45.04 56.66
CA HIS A 89 -47.97 -44.66 55.33
C HIS A 89 -47.24 -43.42 54.75
N GLN A 90 -46.27 -42.85 55.47
CA GLN A 90 -45.45 -41.72 54.99
C GLN A 90 -44.33 -42.22 54.07
N ARG A 91 -44.70 -42.70 52.88
CA ARG A 91 -43.79 -43.30 51.89
C ARG A 91 -44.07 -42.78 50.49
N LYS A 92 -43.07 -42.91 49.60
CA LYS A 92 -43.14 -42.38 48.21
C LYS A 92 -44.19 -43.07 47.33
N ASP A 93 -44.60 -44.29 47.67
CA ASP A 93 -45.58 -45.10 46.93
C ASP A 93 -47.03 -44.87 47.38
N LYS A 94 -47.25 -43.94 48.33
CA LYS A 94 -48.57 -43.66 48.90
C LYS A 94 -49.12 -42.35 48.37
N SER A 95 -50.35 -42.43 47.87
CA SER A 95 -51.19 -41.30 47.53
C SER A 95 -52.47 -41.36 48.35
N PHE A 96 -53.09 -40.21 48.59
CA PHE A 96 -54.22 -40.11 49.51
C PHE A 96 -55.44 -39.53 48.83
N THR A 97 -56.61 -40.05 49.20
CA THR A 97 -57.91 -39.56 48.73
C THR A 97 -58.88 -39.49 49.89
N CYS A 98 -59.81 -38.56 49.81
CA CYS A 98 -60.91 -38.47 50.74
C CYS A 98 -62.19 -39.02 50.09
N LYS A 99 -62.89 -39.91 50.78
CA LYS A 99 -64.15 -40.50 50.31
C LYS A 99 -65.29 -40.08 51.22
N VAL A 100 -66.30 -39.47 50.62
CA VAL A 100 -67.53 -39.01 51.29
C VAL A 100 -68.65 -39.96 50.89
N ASN A 101 -69.26 -40.61 51.88
CA ASN A 101 -70.43 -41.46 51.65
C ASN A 101 -71.64 -40.74 52.25
N GLN A 102 -72.62 -40.43 51.40
CA GLN A 102 -73.82 -39.68 51.76
C GLN A 102 -75.08 -40.53 51.54
N GLY A 103 -75.83 -40.77 52.62
CA GLY A 103 -76.92 -41.76 52.62
C GLY A 103 -76.45 -43.19 52.30
N PHE A 104 -77.36 -44.04 51.80
CA PHE A 104 -77.09 -45.48 51.61
C PHE A 104 -76.44 -45.86 50.28
N ILE A 105 -76.39 -44.97 49.28
CA ILE A 105 -76.03 -45.34 47.89
C ILE A 105 -74.97 -44.42 47.26
N ARG A 106 -74.86 -43.15 47.67
CA ARG A 106 -74.00 -42.17 46.97
C ARG A 106 -72.64 -42.06 47.65
N SER A 107 -71.58 -42.26 46.86
CA SER A 107 -70.21 -42.02 47.31
C SER A 107 -69.47 -41.11 46.34
N PHE A 108 -68.80 -40.11 46.88
CA PHE A 108 -68.00 -39.13 46.13
C PHE A 108 -66.56 -39.23 46.63
N LYS A 109 -65.61 -39.17 45.70
CA LYS A 109 -64.20 -39.34 46.00
C LYS A 109 -63.44 -38.15 45.44
N SER A 110 -62.50 -37.63 46.23
CA SER A 110 -61.60 -36.59 45.76
C SER A 110 -60.64 -37.12 44.69
N ASP A 111 -60.07 -36.20 43.92
CA ASP A 111 -58.83 -36.48 43.22
C ASP A 111 -57.72 -36.86 44.21
N SER A 112 -56.75 -37.63 43.73
CA SER A 112 -55.61 -38.06 44.55
C SER A 112 -54.65 -36.91 44.80
N THR A 113 -54.09 -36.82 46.01
CA THR A 113 -52.97 -35.90 46.31
C THR A 113 -51.72 -36.18 45.48
N GLY A 114 -51.65 -37.31 44.78
CA GLY A 114 -50.41 -37.85 44.24
C GLY A 114 -49.41 -38.19 45.36
N ASN A 115 -48.15 -38.38 44.98
CA ASN A 115 -47.08 -38.73 45.90
C ASN A 115 -46.48 -37.45 46.52
N ILE A 116 -46.98 -37.08 47.70
CA ILE A 116 -46.54 -35.88 48.44
C ILE A 116 -45.23 -36.07 49.20
N PHE A 117 -44.86 -37.33 49.50
CA PHE A 117 -43.59 -37.69 50.11
C PHE A 117 -42.54 -37.90 49.01
N VAL A 118 -41.63 -36.95 48.86
CA VAL A 118 -40.59 -36.95 47.81
C VAL A 118 -39.22 -36.69 48.42
N ASP A 119 -38.16 -37.08 47.72
CA ASP A 119 -36.80 -36.70 48.14
C ASP A 119 -36.66 -35.17 48.13
N PRO A 120 -35.95 -34.59 49.10
CA PRO A 120 -35.70 -33.17 49.09
C PRO A 120 -34.81 -32.78 47.90
N SER A 121 -35.08 -31.62 47.31
CA SER A 121 -34.23 -31.01 46.29
C SER A 121 -33.77 -29.64 46.74
N VAL A 122 -32.66 -29.17 46.15
CA VAL A 122 -32.04 -27.89 46.51
C VAL A 122 -31.56 -27.14 45.26
N GLU A 123 -31.79 -25.84 45.28
CA GLU A 123 -31.25 -24.86 44.36
C GLU A 123 -30.53 -23.77 45.14
N LEU A 124 -29.35 -23.37 44.65
CA LEU A 124 -28.49 -22.39 45.29
C LEU A 124 -28.03 -21.41 44.22
N LEU A 125 -28.37 -20.14 44.39
CA LEU A 125 -28.14 -19.08 43.43
C LEU A 125 -27.45 -17.89 44.07
N LEU A 126 -26.68 -17.17 43.25
CA LEU A 126 -26.15 -15.86 43.58
C LEU A 126 -27.22 -14.82 43.21
N ALA A 127 -27.68 -14.03 44.19
CA ALA A 127 -28.62 -12.94 43.89
C ALA A 127 -27.88 -11.75 43.27
N PRO A 128 -28.50 -11.00 42.34
CA PRO A 128 -27.93 -9.76 41.81
C PRO A 128 -27.73 -8.76 42.97
N SER A 129 -26.52 -8.22 43.11
CA SER A 129 -26.20 -7.17 44.08
C SER A 129 -25.93 -5.86 43.36
N GLU A 130 -26.36 -4.74 43.95
CA GLU A 130 -25.88 -3.42 43.53
C GLU A 130 -24.39 -3.26 43.86
N ASP A 131 -23.66 -2.57 42.99
CA ASP A 131 -22.21 -2.44 43.06
C ASP A 131 -21.76 -1.88 44.41
N SER A 132 -20.97 -2.67 45.14
CA SER A 132 -20.34 -2.39 46.46
C SER A 132 -21.14 -2.81 47.72
N GLY A 133 -22.32 -3.42 47.59
CA GLY A 133 -23.09 -3.96 48.71
C GLY A 133 -22.62 -5.35 49.22
N PRO A 134 -23.16 -5.83 50.35
CA PRO A 134 -22.98 -7.23 50.76
C PRO A 134 -23.57 -8.19 49.71
N GLN A 135 -22.86 -9.29 49.45
CA GLN A 135 -23.33 -10.33 48.53
C GLN A 135 -24.47 -11.13 49.18
N THR A 136 -25.52 -11.41 48.43
CA THR A 136 -26.65 -12.25 48.90
C THR A 136 -26.67 -13.59 48.18
N LEU A 137 -26.79 -14.67 48.94
CA LEU A 137 -27.06 -16.02 48.43
C LEU A 137 -28.51 -16.38 48.68
N LEU A 138 -29.13 -17.01 47.69
CA LEU A 138 -30.49 -17.53 47.76
C LEU A 138 -30.43 -19.05 47.72
N CYS A 139 -30.98 -19.72 48.73
CA CYS A 139 -31.17 -21.16 48.71
C CYS A 139 -32.65 -21.50 48.78
N SER A 140 -33.11 -22.29 47.81
CA SER A 140 -34.47 -22.81 47.76
C SER A 140 -34.44 -24.33 47.90
N GLY A 141 -35.20 -24.85 48.85
CA GLY A 141 -35.34 -26.26 49.12
C GLY A 141 -36.79 -26.70 48.92
N TRP A 142 -37.00 -27.82 48.24
CA TRP A 142 -38.33 -28.41 48.06
C TRP A 142 -38.39 -29.79 48.68
N GLY A 143 -39.56 -30.18 49.16
CA GLY A 143 -39.77 -31.50 49.75
C GLY A 143 -41.14 -31.62 50.39
N PHE A 144 -41.28 -32.59 51.29
CA PHE A 144 -42.46 -32.71 52.14
C PHE A 144 -42.37 -31.73 53.32
N ASN A 145 -41.30 -31.75 54.09
CA ASN A 145 -41.04 -30.75 55.15
C ASN A 145 -39.55 -30.38 55.17
N PRO A 146 -39.07 -29.67 54.13
CA PRO A 146 -37.67 -29.33 54.00
C PRO A 146 -37.25 -28.28 55.05
N GLN A 147 -36.02 -28.39 55.53
CA GLN A 147 -35.39 -27.50 56.50
C GLN A 147 -34.02 -27.09 55.96
N ILE A 148 -33.78 -25.78 55.87
CA ILE A 148 -32.52 -25.23 55.35
C ILE A 148 -31.54 -24.95 56.49
N LYS A 149 -30.29 -25.35 56.27
CA LYS A 149 -29.15 -25.03 57.14
C LYS A 149 -27.99 -24.50 56.29
N TRP A 150 -27.46 -23.34 56.67
CA TRP A 150 -26.26 -22.78 56.07
C TRP A 150 -25.01 -23.21 56.85
N VAL A 151 -23.99 -23.65 56.12
CA VAL A 151 -22.70 -24.05 56.68
C VAL A 151 -21.58 -23.34 55.91
N SER A 152 -20.60 -22.79 56.62
CA SER A 152 -19.37 -22.28 56.03
C SER A 152 -18.20 -22.60 56.96
N GLU A 153 -17.11 -23.14 56.39
CA GLU A 153 -15.92 -23.56 57.14
C GLU A 153 -16.28 -24.44 58.37
N SER A 154 -17.19 -25.39 58.20
CA SER A 154 -17.72 -26.28 59.25
C SER A 154 -18.47 -25.61 60.42
N ARG A 155 -18.77 -24.30 60.34
CA ARG A 155 -19.63 -23.58 61.28
C ARG A 155 -21.00 -23.31 60.68
N GLN A 156 -22.04 -23.46 61.49
CA GLN A 156 -23.40 -23.08 61.10
C GLN A 156 -23.52 -21.55 61.02
N ARG A 157 -24.20 -21.07 59.99
CA ARG A 157 -24.51 -19.64 59.80
C ARG A 157 -26.00 -19.40 60.01
N SER A 158 -26.33 -18.25 60.59
CA SER A 158 -27.70 -17.81 60.74
C SER A 158 -28.14 -17.08 59.45
N PRO A 159 -29.18 -17.54 58.76
CA PRO A 159 -29.74 -16.81 57.62
C PRO A 159 -30.47 -15.55 58.06
N SER A 160 -30.67 -14.62 57.12
CA SER A 160 -31.35 -13.35 57.36
C SER A 160 -32.87 -13.46 57.30
N THR A 161 -33.38 -14.34 56.45
CA THR A 161 -34.83 -14.52 56.24
C THR A 161 -35.15 -15.94 55.81
N HIS A 162 -36.36 -16.39 56.15
CA HIS A 162 -36.96 -17.61 55.62
C HIS A 162 -38.37 -17.33 55.13
N ASP A 163 -38.69 -17.82 53.96
CA ASP A 163 -40.04 -17.86 53.43
C ASP A 163 -40.46 -19.32 53.20
N ILE A 164 -41.71 -19.63 53.54
CA ILE A 164 -42.27 -20.98 53.45
C ILE A 164 -43.57 -20.88 52.65
N SER A 165 -43.61 -21.57 51.52
CA SER A 165 -44.80 -21.70 50.69
C SER A 165 -45.12 -23.15 50.41
N MET A 166 -46.37 -23.42 50.05
CA MET A 166 -46.84 -24.75 49.68
C MET A 166 -47.48 -24.69 48.30
N SER A 167 -47.03 -25.57 47.41
CA SER A 167 -47.59 -25.73 46.07
C SER A 167 -48.93 -26.47 46.13
N ALA A 168 -49.75 -26.34 45.09
CA ALA A 168 -51.05 -27.01 44.98
C ALA A 168 -50.96 -28.55 45.07
N ASP A 169 -49.82 -29.13 44.70
CA ASP A 169 -49.51 -30.54 44.85
C ASP A 169 -49.14 -30.97 46.31
N GLY A 170 -49.18 -30.04 47.26
CA GLY A 170 -48.86 -30.28 48.67
C GLY A 170 -47.37 -30.31 49.01
N ARG A 171 -46.46 -30.09 48.05
CA ARG A 171 -45.02 -29.94 48.31
C ARG A 171 -44.72 -28.58 48.92
N VAL A 172 -43.75 -28.56 49.82
CA VAL A 172 -43.32 -27.36 50.53
C VAL A 172 -42.04 -26.85 49.89
N ALA A 173 -42.02 -25.54 49.64
CA ALA A 173 -40.84 -24.80 49.22
C ALA A 173 -40.41 -23.89 50.37
N VAL A 174 -39.15 -24.03 50.79
CA VAL A 174 -38.52 -23.14 51.77
C VAL A 174 -37.44 -22.36 51.04
N THR A 175 -37.44 -21.05 51.18
CA THR A 175 -36.40 -20.19 50.62
C THR A 175 -35.70 -19.45 51.75
N SER A 176 -34.37 -19.47 51.74
CA SER A 176 -33.52 -18.84 52.75
C SER A 176 -32.51 -17.91 52.09
N GLN A 177 -32.33 -16.73 52.67
CA GLN A 177 -31.35 -15.74 52.22
C GLN A 177 -30.18 -15.66 53.20
N LEU A 178 -28.96 -15.53 52.66
CA LEU A 178 -27.75 -15.32 53.45
C LEU A 178 -27.01 -14.08 52.93
N HIS A 179 -26.88 -13.04 53.76
CA HIS A 179 -26.06 -11.87 53.46
C HIS A 179 -24.62 -12.09 53.92
N ILE A 180 -23.67 -11.86 53.02
CA ILE A 180 -22.24 -12.08 53.23
C ILE A 180 -21.51 -10.77 52.96
N PRO A 181 -20.66 -10.29 53.88
CA PRO A 181 -19.81 -9.13 53.63
C PRO A 181 -18.91 -9.34 52.40
N GLN A 182 -18.73 -8.32 51.57
CA GLN A 182 -17.98 -8.43 50.31
C GLN A 182 -16.52 -8.91 50.50
N ALA A 183 -15.87 -8.53 51.61
CA ALA A 183 -14.53 -9.00 51.95
C ALA A 183 -14.49 -10.51 52.25
N GLU A 184 -15.54 -11.06 52.86
CA GLU A 184 -15.64 -12.49 53.14
C GLU A 184 -15.98 -13.27 51.86
N TRP A 185 -16.86 -12.76 51.01
CA TRP A 185 -17.18 -13.37 49.72
C TRP A 185 -15.93 -13.51 48.83
N THR A 186 -15.21 -12.41 48.61
CA THR A 186 -13.99 -12.36 47.77
C THR A 186 -12.81 -13.18 48.32
N SER A 187 -12.83 -13.53 49.62
CA SER A 187 -11.82 -14.42 50.23
C SER A 187 -11.83 -15.83 49.64
N GLY A 188 -12.92 -16.24 48.98
CA GLY A 188 -13.04 -17.55 48.32
C GLY A 188 -13.52 -18.67 49.23
N LYS A 189 -14.10 -18.33 50.39
CA LYS A 189 -14.76 -19.30 51.27
C LYS A 189 -15.90 -20.02 50.56
N VAL A 190 -16.12 -21.27 50.96
CA VAL A 190 -17.23 -22.10 50.49
C VAL A 190 -18.43 -21.92 51.42
N PHE A 191 -19.59 -21.69 50.81
CA PHE A 191 -20.88 -21.61 51.48
C PHE A 191 -21.74 -22.78 51.00
N THR A 192 -22.20 -23.57 51.95
CA THR A 192 -23.00 -24.77 51.70
C THR A 192 -24.42 -24.53 52.17
N CYS A 193 -25.39 -24.73 51.29
CA CYS A 193 -26.79 -24.85 51.67
C CYS A 193 -27.16 -26.33 51.78
N GLU A 194 -27.52 -26.77 52.98
CA GLU A 194 -28.02 -28.12 53.27
C GLU A 194 -29.54 -28.06 53.44
N VAL A 195 -30.26 -28.86 52.64
CA VAL A 195 -31.70 -29.07 52.76
C VAL A 195 -31.93 -30.47 53.33
N SER A 196 -32.60 -30.54 54.47
CA SER A 196 -32.96 -31.80 55.12
C SER A 196 -34.46 -31.97 55.21
N ASP A 197 -34.96 -33.18 54.99
CA ASP A 197 -36.38 -33.51 55.18
C ASP A 197 -36.51 -34.67 56.19
N ARG A 198 -37.17 -34.38 57.32
CA ARG A 198 -37.33 -35.33 58.41
C ARG A 198 -38.26 -36.49 58.06
N SER A 199 -39.17 -36.32 57.10
CA SER A 199 -40.16 -37.36 56.75
C SER A 199 -39.53 -38.60 56.11
N LEU A 200 -38.47 -38.41 55.30
CA LEU A 200 -37.75 -39.49 54.63
C LEU A 200 -36.30 -39.66 55.13
N ASN A 201 -35.86 -38.88 56.14
CA ASN A 201 -34.49 -38.86 56.66
C ASN A 201 -33.42 -38.66 55.56
N LYS A 202 -33.73 -37.83 54.57
CA LYS A 202 -32.83 -37.50 53.46
C LYS A 202 -32.29 -36.08 53.59
N LYS A 203 -31.09 -35.88 53.08
CA LYS A 203 -30.39 -34.59 53.07
C LYS A 203 -29.74 -34.41 51.70
N VAL A 204 -29.82 -33.21 51.15
CA VAL A 204 -29.14 -32.81 49.92
C VAL A 204 -28.48 -31.47 50.16
N GLN A 205 -27.28 -31.27 49.61
CA GLN A 205 -26.56 -30.01 49.77
C GLN A 205 -26.04 -29.49 48.42
N LYS A 206 -25.94 -28.17 48.31
CA LYS A 206 -25.23 -27.48 47.23
C LYS A 206 -24.23 -26.51 47.81
N GLU A 207 -23.14 -26.33 47.10
CA GLU A 207 -22.04 -25.45 47.50
C GLU A 207 -21.87 -24.34 46.49
N ILE A 208 -21.52 -23.16 46.98
CA ILE A 208 -21.15 -22.01 46.16
C ILE A 208 -19.98 -21.28 46.81
N ASN A 209 -19.06 -20.81 45.98
CA ASN A 209 -17.99 -19.92 46.38
C ASN A 209 -17.78 -18.86 45.30
N PHE A 210 -16.92 -17.90 45.58
CA PHE A 210 -16.62 -16.79 44.66
C PHE A 210 -16.14 -17.26 43.27
N CYS A 211 -15.35 -18.33 43.18
CA CYS A 211 -14.85 -18.84 41.91
C CYS A 211 -15.95 -19.56 41.12
N SER A 212 -16.73 -20.43 41.77
CA SER A 212 -17.79 -21.22 41.11
C SER A 212 -18.95 -20.34 40.63
N ALA A 213 -19.19 -19.21 41.29
CA ALA A 213 -20.27 -18.28 40.93
C ALA A 213 -19.96 -17.43 39.68
N HIS A 214 -18.68 -17.16 39.40
CA HIS A 214 -18.26 -16.28 38.30
C HIS A 214 -17.52 -17.00 37.16
N SER A 215 -17.61 -18.34 37.13
CA SER A 215 -16.95 -19.23 36.16
C SER A 215 -15.41 -19.22 36.24
N SER A 216 -14.80 -20.41 36.26
CA SER A 216 -13.34 -20.59 36.22
C SER A 216 -12.74 -20.50 34.83
N VAL A 217 -13.51 -19.98 33.85
CA VAL A 217 -13.04 -19.82 32.47
C VAL A 217 -11.91 -18.78 32.45
N PRO A 218 -10.79 -19.09 31.79
CA PRO A 218 -9.70 -18.15 31.57
C PRO A 218 -10.19 -16.80 30.99
N PRO A 219 -9.77 -15.66 31.54
CA PRO A 219 -10.19 -14.36 31.02
C PRO A 219 -9.60 -14.08 29.63
N SER A 220 -10.31 -13.28 28.84
CA SER A 220 -9.76 -12.75 27.59
C SER A 220 -8.72 -11.67 27.89
N ILE A 221 -7.56 -11.75 27.24
CA ILE A 221 -6.48 -10.78 27.37
C ILE A 221 -6.28 -10.10 26.02
N HIS A 222 -6.42 -8.78 25.99
CA HIS A 222 -6.07 -7.93 24.86
C HIS A 222 -4.81 -7.12 25.20
N VAL A 223 -3.89 -7.02 24.24
CA VAL A 223 -2.63 -6.28 24.41
C VAL A 223 -2.52 -5.27 23.29
N GLU A 224 -2.46 -3.99 23.65
CA GLU A 224 -2.28 -2.87 22.75
C GLU A 224 -0.82 -2.43 22.79
N THR A 225 -0.19 -2.40 21.62
CA THR A 225 1.19 -1.95 21.47
C THR A 225 1.25 -0.50 21.00
N PRO A 226 2.28 0.28 21.40
CA PRO A 226 2.49 1.61 20.87
C PRO A 226 2.66 1.57 19.34
N SER A 227 2.11 2.57 18.65
CA SER A 227 2.26 2.69 17.20
C SER A 227 3.73 2.85 16.80
N PHE A 228 4.08 2.39 15.60
CA PHE A 228 5.41 2.55 15.03
C PHE A 228 5.91 4.01 15.05
N LYS A 229 5.04 4.96 14.69
CA LYS A 229 5.31 6.40 14.72
C LYS A 229 5.64 6.90 16.13
N THR A 230 4.93 6.40 17.14
CA THR A 230 5.18 6.76 18.54
C THR A 230 6.57 6.30 18.95
N VAL A 231 6.91 5.03 18.71
CA VAL A 231 8.23 4.46 19.06
C VAL A 231 9.39 5.18 18.35
N MET A 232 9.16 5.70 17.14
CA MET A 232 10.17 6.42 16.37
C MET A 232 10.31 7.91 16.72
N SER A 233 9.42 8.47 17.54
CA SER A 233 9.38 9.90 17.86
C SER A 233 9.53 10.21 19.35
N THR A 234 9.20 9.29 20.26
CA THR A 234 9.29 9.51 21.71
C THR A 234 10.50 8.78 22.34
N SER A 235 10.92 9.22 23.53
CA SER A 235 11.98 8.57 24.32
C SER A 235 11.48 7.33 25.08
N GLU A 236 10.20 7.33 25.47
CA GLU A 236 9.53 6.24 26.18
C GLU A 236 8.20 5.91 25.51
N VAL A 237 7.81 4.65 25.62
CA VAL A 237 6.56 4.12 25.09
C VAL A 237 5.87 3.25 26.12
N THR A 238 4.55 3.14 25.98
CA THR A 238 3.71 2.36 26.88
C THR A 238 2.96 1.30 26.06
N ALA A 239 2.94 0.06 26.54
CA ALA A 239 2.02 -0.96 26.09
C ALA A 239 0.95 -1.23 27.16
N THR A 240 -0.27 -1.51 26.71
CA THR A 240 -1.44 -1.67 27.57
C THR A 240 -1.93 -3.10 27.50
N CYS A 241 -2.24 -3.71 28.63
CA CYS A 241 -2.85 -5.02 28.73
C CYS A 241 -4.20 -4.89 29.41
N LEU A 242 -5.25 -5.30 28.71
CA LEU A 242 -6.63 -5.30 29.17
C LEU A 242 -7.05 -6.75 29.42
N VAL A 243 -7.27 -7.08 30.69
CA VAL A 243 -7.71 -8.42 31.12
C VAL A 243 -9.19 -8.34 31.50
N HIS A 244 -10.05 -8.96 30.71
CA HIS A 244 -11.50 -8.98 30.96
C HIS A 244 -11.84 -9.98 32.06
N THR A 245 -11.93 -9.49 33.30
CA THR A 245 -12.20 -10.30 34.48
C THR A 245 -12.81 -9.47 35.61
N VAL A 246 -13.72 -10.09 36.37
CA VAL A 246 -14.25 -9.54 37.63
C VAL A 246 -13.30 -9.76 38.82
N PHE A 247 -12.33 -10.68 38.65
CA PHE A 247 -11.37 -11.05 39.67
C PHE A 247 -10.24 -10.00 39.77
N ASP A 248 -9.71 -9.79 40.98
CA ASP A 248 -8.54 -8.94 41.17
C ASP A 248 -7.25 -9.69 40.77
N ALA A 249 -7.10 -9.92 39.46
CA ALA A 249 -6.00 -10.69 38.91
C ALA A 249 -4.66 -9.94 39.08
N LYS A 250 -3.62 -10.70 39.41
CA LYS A 250 -2.24 -10.22 39.35
C LYS A 250 -1.81 -10.22 37.88
N VAL A 251 -1.46 -9.05 37.35
CA VAL A 251 -0.97 -8.91 35.97
C VAL A 251 0.54 -8.70 35.99
N THR A 252 1.26 -9.45 35.16
CA THR A 252 2.71 -9.41 35.03
C THR A 252 3.10 -9.29 33.57
N TRP A 253 4.20 -8.58 33.31
CA TRP A 253 4.73 -8.38 31.96
C TRP A 253 6.06 -9.12 31.80
N MET A 254 6.22 -9.81 30.66
CA MET A 254 7.47 -10.43 30.26
C MET A 254 7.91 -9.83 28.92
N LEU A 255 9.14 -9.33 28.88
CA LEU A 255 9.76 -8.77 27.67
C LEU A 255 10.80 -9.80 27.19
N ASP A 256 10.58 -10.40 26.03
CA ASP A 256 11.39 -11.53 25.51
C ASP A 256 11.60 -12.66 26.53
N GLY A 257 10.55 -13.00 27.27
CA GLY A 257 10.57 -14.06 28.29
C GLY A 257 11.29 -13.69 29.60
N ARG A 258 11.75 -12.45 29.77
CA ARG A 258 12.31 -11.96 31.04
C ARG A 258 11.35 -11.00 31.75
N ALA A 259 11.15 -11.22 33.04
CA ALA A 259 10.52 -10.25 33.92
C ALA A 259 11.50 -9.08 34.15
N SER A 260 11.15 -7.88 33.66
CA SER A 260 12.02 -6.70 33.74
C SER A 260 11.81 -5.97 35.07
N SER A 261 12.90 -5.68 35.80
CA SER A 261 12.88 -4.99 37.09
C SER A 261 12.88 -3.45 36.99
N SER A 262 13.02 -2.88 35.79
CA SER A 262 13.19 -1.44 35.54
C SER A 262 11.93 -0.73 35.02
N ASN A 263 10.81 -1.43 34.89
CA ASN A 263 9.62 -0.89 34.21
C ASN A 263 8.63 -0.31 35.23
N THR A 264 8.10 0.87 34.94
CA THR A 264 6.96 1.40 35.70
C THR A 264 5.70 0.67 35.25
N VAL A 265 5.20 -0.20 36.12
CA VAL A 265 3.93 -0.90 35.91
C VAL A 265 2.85 -0.18 36.70
N SER A 266 1.86 0.37 35.99
CA SER A 266 0.63 0.84 36.63
C SER A 266 -0.45 -0.21 36.46
N LYS A 267 -1.30 -0.34 37.47
CA LYS A 267 -2.48 -1.19 37.47
C LYS A 267 -3.66 -0.34 37.87
N ASP A 268 -4.67 -0.34 37.02
CA ASP A 268 -5.97 0.23 37.29
C ASP A 268 -7.01 -0.88 37.20
N ARG A 269 -8.03 -0.81 38.05
CA ARG A 269 -9.09 -1.83 38.09
C ARG A 269 -10.43 -1.16 37.94
N ASN A 270 -11.20 -1.69 36.99
CA ASN A 270 -12.62 -1.42 36.85
C ASN A 270 -13.44 -2.66 37.25
N THR A 271 -14.77 -2.55 37.24
CA THR A 271 -15.70 -3.63 37.62
C THR A 271 -15.62 -4.84 36.68
N THR A 272 -15.26 -4.63 35.41
CA THR A 272 -15.26 -5.67 34.37
C THR A 272 -13.88 -6.06 33.84
N HIS A 273 -12.84 -5.29 34.18
CA HIS A 273 -11.51 -5.48 33.63
C HIS A 273 -10.40 -4.95 34.53
N VAL A 274 -9.23 -5.56 34.38
CA VAL A 274 -7.96 -5.08 34.95
C VAL A 274 -7.11 -4.53 33.82
N THR A 275 -6.73 -3.26 33.91
CA THR A 275 -5.85 -2.59 32.97
C THR A 275 -4.46 -2.48 33.58
N SER A 276 -3.45 -3.01 32.89
CA SER A 276 -2.05 -2.83 33.27
C SER A 276 -1.29 -2.13 32.15
N ASN A 277 -0.46 -1.15 32.51
CA ASN A 277 0.41 -0.47 31.56
C ASN A 277 1.87 -0.76 31.89
N VAL A 278 2.68 -1.07 30.89
CA VAL A 278 4.13 -1.18 31.02
C VAL A 278 4.79 -0.08 30.22
N ARG A 279 5.57 0.77 30.89
CA ARG A 279 6.39 1.80 30.24
C ARG A 279 7.84 1.33 30.10
N VAL A 280 8.40 1.49 28.90
CA VAL A 280 9.80 1.17 28.58
C VAL A 280 10.42 2.25 27.69
N SER A 281 11.75 2.30 27.64
CA SER A 281 12.44 3.18 26.69
C SER A 281 12.22 2.73 25.24
N SER A 282 12.12 3.68 24.32
CA SER A 282 11.96 3.38 22.88
C SER A 282 13.14 2.59 22.32
N ASN A 283 14.36 2.78 22.84
CA ASN A 283 15.54 2.02 22.42
C ASN A 283 15.43 0.55 22.82
N GLN A 284 14.92 0.26 24.02
CA GLN A 284 14.64 -1.11 24.44
C GLN A 284 13.52 -1.72 23.59
N TRP A 285 12.41 -1.01 23.38
CA TRP A 285 11.28 -1.48 22.58
C TRP A 285 11.69 -1.91 21.16
N LYS A 286 12.55 -1.13 20.50
CA LYS A 286 13.07 -1.40 19.15
C LYS A 286 13.85 -2.71 19.04
N GLN A 287 14.38 -3.24 20.14
CA GLN A 287 15.16 -4.47 20.18
C GLN A 287 14.34 -5.69 20.64
N LEU A 288 13.12 -5.48 21.14
CA LEU A 288 12.26 -6.56 21.59
C LEU A 288 11.72 -7.37 20.41
N ARG A 289 11.50 -8.67 20.62
CA ARG A 289 10.80 -9.54 19.67
C ARG A 289 9.37 -9.80 20.10
N HIS A 290 9.18 -10.06 21.39
CA HIS A 290 7.92 -10.47 21.98
C HIS A 290 7.62 -9.70 23.26
N VAL A 291 6.36 -9.32 23.42
CA VAL A 291 5.82 -8.79 24.67
C VAL A 291 4.69 -9.70 25.12
N THR A 292 4.78 -10.20 26.35
CA THR A 292 3.78 -11.09 26.94
C THR A 292 3.14 -10.44 28.15
N CYS A 293 1.81 -10.37 28.17
CA CYS A 293 1.03 -10.04 29.35
C CYS A 293 0.46 -11.34 29.95
N LYS A 294 0.71 -11.58 31.24
CA LYS A 294 0.25 -12.76 31.97
C LYS A 294 -0.61 -12.36 33.16
N ALA A 295 -1.80 -12.94 33.25
CA ALA A 295 -2.77 -12.74 34.33
C ALA A 295 -2.88 -14.01 35.20
N GLU A 296 -2.82 -13.82 36.51
CA GLU A 296 -2.87 -14.90 37.50
C GLU A 296 -3.89 -14.59 38.60
N HIS A 297 -4.74 -15.55 38.92
CA HIS A 297 -5.68 -15.47 40.04
C HIS A 297 -6.00 -16.89 40.55
N LYS A 298 -6.45 -17.01 41.80
CA LYS A 298 -6.79 -18.32 42.40
C LYS A 298 -7.98 -19.04 41.74
N CYS A 299 -8.86 -18.30 41.06
CA CYS A 299 -10.10 -18.83 40.48
C CYS A 299 -10.00 -19.31 39.04
N PHE A 300 -8.87 -19.07 38.35
CA PHE A 300 -8.64 -19.51 36.97
C PHE A 300 -7.18 -19.92 36.76
N SER A 301 -6.92 -20.79 35.79
CA SER A 301 -5.55 -21.15 35.39
C SER A 301 -4.81 -19.95 34.81
N PRO A 302 -3.51 -19.74 35.09
CA PRO A 302 -2.74 -18.64 34.53
C PRO A 302 -2.92 -18.49 33.01
N THR A 303 -3.27 -17.28 32.57
CA THR A 303 -3.53 -16.98 31.16
C THR A 303 -2.53 -15.94 30.68
N GLU A 304 -2.02 -16.10 29.48
CA GLU A 304 -1.10 -15.13 28.89
C GLU A 304 -1.43 -14.84 27.43
N LYS A 305 -1.09 -13.63 27.00
CA LYS A 305 -1.16 -13.18 25.62
C LYS A 305 0.18 -12.61 25.21
N THR A 306 0.77 -13.20 24.17
CA THR A 306 2.02 -12.75 23.56
C THR A 306 1.73 -12.04 22.25
N VAL A 307 2.38 -10.89 22.04
CA VAL A 307 2.34 -10.10 20.80
C VAL A 307 3.75 -10.00 20.23
N ASN A 308 3.86 -10.19 18.91
CA ASN A 308 5.10 -10.03 18.17
C ASN A 308 5.28 -8.54 17.85
N VAL A 309 6.33 -7.92 18.40
CA VAL A 309 6.61 -6.49 18.20
C VAL A 309 7.64 -6.24 17.09
N ALA A 310 8.45 -7.24 16.74
CA ALA A 310 9.45 -7.12 15.68
C ALA A 310 8.88 -7.25 14.25
N GLY A 311 7.61 -7.66 14.11
CA GLY A 311 7.00 -7.99 12.82
C GLY A 311 7.54 -9.28 12.19
N PRO A 312 6.96 -9.73 11.07
CA PRO A 312 7.44 -10.90 10.32
C PRO A 312 8.83 -10.67 9.70
N GLU A 313 9.54 -11.76 9.36
CA GLU A 313 10.79 -11.68 8.61
C GLU A 313 10.55 -11.03 7.24
N VAL A 314 11.31 -9.98 6.99
CA VAL A 314 11.13 -9.06 5.86
C VAL A 314 12.00 -9.49 4.68
N ALA A 315 11.38 -9.65 3.50
CA ALA A 315 12.11 -9.73 2.25
C ALA A 315 12.79 -8.39 1.94
N THR A 316 14.02 -8.41 1.42
CA THR A 316 14.77 -7.19 1.10
C THR A 316 14.02 -6.38 0.05
N PRO A 317 13.54 -5.15 0.37
CA PRO A 317 12.83 -4.33 -0.60
C PRO A 317 13.80 -3.73 -1.61
N SER A 318 13.31 -3.48 -2.83
CA SER A 318 14.05 -2.73 -3.83
C SER A 318 13.65 -1.25 -3.73
N VAL A 319 14.63 -0.37 -3.59
CA VAL A 319 14.42 1.08 -3.46
C VAL A 319 15.08 1.77 -4.64
N GLU A 320 14.28 2.39 -5.50
CA GLU A 320 14.75 3.15 -6.67
C GLU A 320 14.35 4.61 -6.51
N ILE A 321 15.27 5.54 -6.81
CA ILE A 321 14.96 6.96 -6.91
C ILE A 321 15.20 7.43 -8.33
N ARG A 322 14.22 8.13 -8.90
CA ARG A 322 14.30 8.68 -10.24
C ARG A 322 13.62 10.02 -10.33
N ARG A 323 13.90 10.76 -11.39
CA ARG A 323 13.21 12.03 -11.64
C ARG A 323 11.83 11.78 -12.24
N SER A 324 10.84 12.56 -11.81
CA SER A 324 9.46 12.40 -12.26
C SER A 324 9.26 13.05 -13.63
N LEU A 325 9.13 12.23 -14.69
CA LEU A 325 8.79 12.70 -16.03
C LEU A 325 7.40 13.40 -16.08
N PRO A 326 6.34 12.88 -15.43
CA PRO A 326 5.04 13.57 -15.42
C PRO A 326 5.09 14.97 -14.79
N ASP A 327 5.90 15.16 -13.74
CA ASP A 327 6.01 16.47 -13.08
C ASP A 327 6.89 17.44 -13.89
N LEU A 328 7.93 16.94 -14.56
CA LEU A 328 8.70 17.73 -15.52
C LEU A 328 7.80 18.33 -16.60
N LEU A 329 6.91 17.53 -17.20
CA LEU A 329 5.99 17.96 -18.26
C LEU A 329 4.95 18.98 -17.77
N LYS A 330 4.68 19.05 -16.45
CA LYS A 330 3.80 20.04 -15.82
C LYS A 330 4.53 21.35 -15.44
N GLY A 331 5.85 21.40 -15.61
CA GLY A 331 6.69 22.54 -15.23
C GLY A 331 7.40 22.40 -13.88
N ASP A 332 7.08 21.36 -13.09
CA ASP A 332 7.70 21.05 -11.81
C ASP A 332 8.94 20.16 -12.01
N GLY A 333 9.98 20.74 -12.61
CA GLY A 333 11.16 20.01 -13.05
C GLY A 333 12.01 19.41 -11.93
N ALA A 334 11.82 19.77 -10.65
CA ALA A 334 12.66 19.35 -9.54
C ALA A 334 11.98 18.36 -8.57
N VAL A 335 11.16 17.46 -9.10
CA VAL A 335 10.50 16.41 -8.33
C VAL A 335 11.20 15.06 -8.58
N LEU A 336 11.61 14.41 -7.49
CA LEU A 336 12.13 13.04 -7.49
C LEU A 336 11.08 12.09 -6.94
N GLN A 337 10.90 10.97 -7.62
CA GLN A 337 10.03 9.87 -7.24
C GLN A 337 10.89 8.74 -6.66
N CYS A 338 10.55 8.32 -5.44
CA CYS A 338 11.11 7.16 -4.78
C CYS A 338 10.10 6.01 -4.88
N ASP A 339 10.47 4.98 -5.62
CA ASP A 339 9.67 3.78 -5.82
C ASP A 339 10.25 2.63 -5.00
N ILE A 340 9.40 2.02 -4.19
CA ILE A 340 9.76 0.98 -3.25
C ILE A 340 8.92 -0.25 -3.57
N THR A 341 9.56 -1.35 -3.92
CA THR A 341 8.89 -2.60 -4.30
C THR A 341 9.36 -3.75 -3.40
N ASN A 342 8.63 -4.87 -3.43
CA ASN A 342 8.92 -6.04 -2.59
C ASN A 342 8.83 -5.72 -1.08
N LEU A 343 7.90 -4.85 -0.70
CA LEU A 343 7.69 -4.46 0.70
C LEU A 343 7.01 -5.57 1.49
N SER A 344 7.56 -5.86 2.68
CA SER A 344 6.86 -6.64 3.70
C SER A 344 5.72 -5.85 4.35
N SER A 345 4.84 -6.55 5.08
CA SER A 345 3.74 -5.96 5.85
C SER A 345 4.17 -5.17 7.09
N CYS A 346 5.48 -4.95 7.32
CA CYS A 346 5.97 -4.15 8.43
C CYS A 346 5.85 -2.65 8.14
N ASP A 347 5.46 -1.88 9.17
CA ASP A 347 5.42 -0.42 9.15
C ASP A 347 6.76 0.18 8.70
N LEU A 348 6.69 1.29 7.97
CA LEU A 348 7.87 1.98 7.48
C LEU A 348 7.69 3.49 7.42
N TYR A 349 8.83 4.19 7.36
CA TYR A 349 8.86 5.57 6.92
C TYR A 349 9.94 5.79 5.86
N VAL A 350 9.73 6.82 5.06
CA VAL A 350 10.65 7.23 3.99
C VAL A 350 11.20 8.61 4.31
N THR A 351 12.51 8.78 4.10
CA THR A 351 13.23 10.05 4.24
C THR A 351 13.99 10.35 2.97
N PHE A 352 13.96 11.60 2.55
CA PHE A 352 14.69 12.10 1.41
C PHE A 352 16.03 12.69 1.86
N GLN A 353 17.12 12.22 1.25
CA GLN A 353 18.47 12.60 1.63
C GLN A 353 19.18 13.38 0.52
N ALA A 354 19.98 14.37 0.92
CA ALA A 354 20.96 15.02 0.06
C ALA A 354 22.36 14.78 0.63
N ASN A 355 23.25 14.17 -0.17
CA ASN A 355 24.59 13.74 0.27
C ASN A 355 24.55 13.02 1.63
N ASP A 356 23.65 12.04 1.74
CA ASP A 356 23.47 11.16 2.91
C ASP A 356 22.91 11.82 4.17
N VAL A 357 22.49 13.08 4.09
CA VAL A 357 21.84 13.82 5.17
C VAL A 357 20.34 13.95 4.89
N ASP A 358 19.50 13.64 5.88
CA ASP A 358 18.04 13.79 5.79
C ASP A 358 17.68 15.28 5.61
N ILE A 359 16.96 15.60 4.53
CA ILE A 359 16.48 16.95 4.21
C ILE A 359 14.95 17.06 4.16
N SER A 360 14.25 15.95 4.42
CA SER A 360 12.80 15.92 4.61
C SER A 360 12.44 15.35 5.99
N ASP A 361 11.24 15.69 6.45
CA ASP A 361 10.63 14.96 7.56
C ASP A 361 10.39 13.48 7.20
N LYS A 362 10.20 12.66 8.25
CA LYS A 362 9.86 11.24 8.11
C LYS A 362 8.44 11.11 7.57
N GLN A 363 8.29 10.59 6.35
CA GLN A 363 6.98 10.25 5.78
C GLN A 363 6.60 8.82 6.16
N TYR A 364 5.76 8.68 7.18
CA TYR A 364 5.21 7.39 7.60
C TYR A 364 4.23 6.86 6.54
N VAL A 365 4.27 5.55 6.30
CA VAL A 365 3.43 4.89 5.31
C VAL A 365 2.56 3.86 6.00
N GLU A 366 1.25 4.01 5.80
CA GLU A 366 0.28 2.99 6.18
C GLU A 366 0.13 2.01 5.01
N LEU A 367 0.52 0.76 5.23
CA LEU A 367 0.38 -0.31 4.26
C LEU A 367 -0.97 -1.01 4.48
N PRO A 368 -1.79 -1.23 3.43
CA PRO A 368 -3.03 -1.98 3.57
C PRO A 368 -2.76 -3.41 4.05
N GLU A 369 -3.58 -3.92 4.96
CA GLU A 369 -3.50 -5.31 5.43
C GLU A 369 -3.94 -6.26 4.31
N GLY A 370 -3.03 -7.13 3.83
CA GLY A 370 -3.36 -8.12 2.81
C GLY A 370 -2.19 -9.03 2.44
N PRO A 371 -2.45 -10.26 1.97
CA PRO A 371 -1.42 -11.15 1.47
C PRO A 371 -0.89 -10.64 0.11
N GLY A 372 0.41 -10.38 0.02
CA GLY A 372 1.08 -9.97 -1.22
C GLY A 372 2.23 -8.99 -0.98
N LEU A 373 3.18 -8.97 -1.92
CA LEU A 373 4.25 -7.97 -1.94
C LEU A 373 3.68 -6.62 -2.35
N GLN A 374 3.96 -5.60 -1.55
CA GLN A 374 3.41 -4.26 -1.79
C GLN A 374 4.43 -3.35 -2.47
N SER A 375 3.92 -2.32 -3.14
CA SER A 375 4.72 -1.27 -3.75
C SER A 375 4.22 0.10 -3.32
N VAL A 376 5.13 0.98 -2.95
CA VAL A 376 4.84 2.33 -2.51
C VAL A 376 5.68 3.30 -3.33
N SER A 377 5.05 4.38 -3.78
CA SER A 377 5.74 5.50 -4.41
C SER A 377 5.57 6.77 -3.58
N ARG A 378 6.65 7.55 -3.44
CA ARG A 378 6.65 8.86 -2.78
C ARG A 378 7.37 9.88 -3.66
N ARG A 379 6.84 11.10 -3.68
CA ARG A 379 7.41 12.21 -4.46
C ARG A 379 7.97 13.27 -3.52
N PHE A 380 9.17 13.74 -3.84
CA PHE A 380 9.91 14.74 -3.08
C PHE A 380 10.33 15.88 -4.01
N THR A 381 9.97 17.11 -3.65
CA THR A 381 10.44 18.31 -4.34
C THR A 381 11.80 18.71 -3.78
N VAL A 382 12.81 18.85 -4.64
CA VAL A 382 14.15 19.27 -4.23
C VAL A 382 14.13 20.75 -3.81
N PRO A 383 14.45 21.07 -2.54
CA PRO A 383 14.48 22.45 -2.07
C PRO A 383 15.51 23.29 -2.83
N GLN A 384 15.20 24.56 -3.11
CA GLN A 384 16.02 25.43 -3.97
C GLN A 384 17.46 25.60 -3.48
N ASN A 385 17.68 25.62 -2.16
CA ASN A 385 19.01 25.68 -1.55
C ASN A 385 19.89 24.44 -1.86
N HIS A 386 19.28 23.30 -2.18
CA HIS A 386 19.95 22.04 -2.55
C HIS A 386 20.06 21.83 -4.08
N GLN A 387 19.55 22.73 -4.92
CA GLN A 387 19.67 22.64 -6.39
C GLN A 387 21.06 23.12 -6.86
N ARG A 388 22.10 22.31 -6.60
CA ARG A 388 23.50 22.64 -6.89
C ARG A 388 24.25 21.44 -7.44
N LYS A 389 25.37 21.69 -8.12
CA LYS A 389 26.19 20.65 -8.78
C LYS A 389 26.83 19.64 -7.82
N ASP A 390 27.03 20.02 -6.57
CA ASP A 390 27.65 19.18 -5.52
C ASP A 390 26.63 18.31 -4.77
N LYS A 391 25.35 18.36 -5.15
CA LYS A 391 24.27 17.64 -4.48
C LYS A 391 23.84 16.43 -5.30
N SER A 392 23.79 15.31 -4.60
CA SER A 392 23.22 14.05 -5.05
C SER A 392 22.15 13.61 -4.06
N PHE A 393 21.15 12.88 -4.56
CA PHE A 393 19.96 12.58 -3.79
C PHE A 393 19.75 11.08 -3.68
N THR A 394 19.29 10.65 -2.51
CA THR A 394 18.94 9.25 -2.24
C THR A 394 17.64 9.21 -1.46
N CYS A 395 16.93 8.10 -1.61
CA CYS A 395 15.77 7.79 -0.80
C CYS A 395 16.15 6.73 0.22
N LYS A 396 15.88 7.01 1.49
CA LYS A 396 16.13 6.08 2.59
C LYS A 396 14.81 5.59 3.16
N VAL A 397 14.66 4.28 3.23
CA VAL A 397 13.48 3.59 3.73
C VAL A 397 13.86 2.88 5.01
N ASN A 398 13.21 3.25 6.11
CA ASN A 398 13.36 2.58 7.39
C ASN A 398 12.13 1.71 7.59
N GLN A 399 12.31 0.40 7.54
CA GLN A 399 11.24 -0.58 7.72
C GLN A 399 11.42 -1.33 9.03
N GLY A 400 10.37 -1.34 9.85
CA GLY A 400 10.46 -1.74 11.24
C GLY A 400 11.48 -0.90 12.01
N PHE A 401 11.96 -1.43 13.13
CA PHE A 401 12.76 -0.65 14.08
C PHE A 401 14.26 -0.60 13.79
N VAL A 402 14.79 -1.58 13.06
CA VAL A 402 16.24 -1.80 12.93
C VAL A 402 16.72 -1.75 11.48
N ARG A 403 15.87 -2.08 10.51
CA ARG A 403 16.29 -2.25 9.12
C ARG A 403 16.14 -0.94 8.34
N SER A 404 17.18 -0.56 7.62
CA SER A 404 17.16 0.57 6.71
C SER A 404 17.73 0.19 5.36
N PHE A 405 17.01 0.56 4.31
CA PHE A 405 17.37 0.36 2.92
C PHE A 405 17.54 1.71 2.25
N LYS A 406 18.43 1.79 1.28
CA LYS A 406 18.75 3.04 0.62
C LYS A 406 18.81 2.80 -0.88
N SER A 407 18.28 3.74 -1.64
CA SER A 407 18.42 3.73 -3.09
C SER A 407 19.86 3.99 -3.51
N ASP A 408 20.16 3.62 -4.76
CA ASP A 408 21.29 4.21 -5.45
C ASP A 408 21.13 5.73 -5.54
N SER A 409 22.25 6.42 -5.64
CA SER A 409 22.26 7.89 -5.76
C SER A 409 21.83 8.31 -7.15
N THR A 410 21.06 9.40 -7.25
CA THR A 410 20.79 10.06 -8.54
C THR A 410 22.06 10.58 -9.22
N GLY A 411 23.19 10.62 -8.50
CA GLY A 411 24.36 11.38 -8.90
C GLY A 411 24.05 12.88 -8.96
N ASN A 412 24.94 13.63 -9.64
CA ASN A 412 24.80 15.08 -9.80
C ASN A 412 23.92 15.37 -11.02
N ILE A 413 22.62 15.53 -10.78
CA ILE A 413 21.62 15.81 -11.83
C ILE A 413 21.60 17.29 -12.25
N PHE A 414 22.07 18.18 -11.38
CA PHE A 414 22.23 19.61 -11.69
C PHE A 414 23.57 19.82 -12.38
N VAL A 415 23.56 19.98 -13.69
CA VAL A 415 24.75 20.17 -14.53
C VAL A 415 24.64 21.42 -15.38
N ASP A 416 25.77 21.94 -15.86
CA ASP A 416 25.74 23.05 -16.81
C ASP A 416 25.01 22.61 -18.10
N PRO A 417 24.22 23.50 -18.71
CA PRO A 417 23.62 23.20 -20.00
C PRO A 417 24.70 23.05 -21.08
N SER A 418 24.46 22.16 -22.02
CA SER A 418 25.29 21.98 -23.22
C SER A 418 24.43 22.07 -24.47
N VAL A 419 25.06 22.43 -25.59
CA VAL A 419 24.38 22.66 -26.86
C VAL A 419 25.17 22.05 -28.02
N GLU A 420 24.43 21.41 -28.90
CA GLU A 420 24.88 20.96 -30.22
C GLU A 420 23.98 21.59 -31.27
N LEU A 421 24.60 22.10 -32.34
CA LEU A 421 23.91 22.78 -33.43
C LEU A 421 24.46 22.23 -34.73
N LEU A 422 23.59 21.62 -35.53
CA LEU A 422 23.94 20.94 -36.76
C LEU A 422 23.06 21.40 -37.92
N LEU A 423 23.62 21.27 -39.13
CA LEU A 423 22.90 21.38 -40.38
C LEU A 423 22.30 20.01 -40.71
N ALA A 424 20.97 19.91 -40.84
CA ALA A 424 20.36 18.68 -41.31
C ALA A 424 20.64 18.46 -42.80
N PRO A 425 20.84 17.22 -43.27
CA PRO A 425 20.96 16.93 -44.69
C PRO A 425 19.71 17.39 -45.45
N SER A 426 19.89 18.13 -46.55
CA SER A 426 18.80 18.63 -47.39
C SER A 426 19.09 18.32 -48.86
N GLU A 427 18.04 18.11 -49.65
CA GLU A 427 18.17 18.05 -51.11
C GLU A 427 18.54 19.43 -51.67
N ASP A 428 19.37 19.46 -52.72
CA ASP A 428 20.17 20.60 -53.23
C ASP A 428 19.40 21.86 -53.66
N SER A 429 18.09 21.95 -53.41
CA SER A 429 17.23 23.09 -53.79
C SER A 429 16.10 23.40 -52.79
N GLY A 430 16.03 22.70 -51.66
CA GLY A 430 14.99 22.86 -50.65
C GLY A 430 15.30 23.91 -49.57
N PRO A 431 14.34 24.23 -48.68
CA PRO A 431 14.60 25.01 -47.47
C PRO A 431 15.60 24.26 -46.57
N GLN A 432 16.48 25.02 -45.93
CA GLN A 432 17.48 24.46 -45.02
C GLN A 432 16.87 24.21 -43.64
N THR A 433 17.21 23.09 -43.03
CA THR A 433 16.80 22.78 -41.64
C THR A 433 18.02 22.78 -40.73
N LEU A 434 17.92 23.52 -39.61
CA LEU A 434 18.88 23.46 -38.50
C LEU A 434 18.31 22.61 -37.38
N LEU A 435 19.15 21.77 -36.80
CA LEU A 435 18.83 20.97 -35.62
C LEU A 435 19.65 21.49 -34.44
N CYS A 436 18.97 21.91 -33.39
CA CYS A 436 19.60 22.23 -32.11
C CYS A 436 19.20 21.25 -31.03
N SER A 437 20.18 20.67 -30.36
CA SER A 437 20.02 19.75 -29.24
C SER A 437 20.63 20.38 -28.00
N GLY A 438 19.83 20.53 -26.95
CA GLY A 438 20.24 21.05 -25.66
C GLY A 438 20.12 19.99 -24.57
N TRP A 439 21.13 19.85 -23.72
CA TRP A 439 21.11 18.95 -22.57
C TRP A 439 21.33 19.73 -21.28
N GLY A 440 20.66 19.33 -20.21
CA GLY A 440 20.81 19.95 -18.89
C GLY A 440 19.88 19.32 -17.86
N PHE A 441 19.60 20.06 -16.79
CA PHE A 441 18.57 19.70 -15.83
C PHE A 441 17.19 20.09 -16.37
N ASN A 442 16.97 21.33 -16.76
CA ASN A 442 15.73 21.77 -17.40
C ASN A 442 16.04 22.77 -18.54
N PRO A 443 16.66 22.29 -19.63
CA PRO A 443 17.10 23.16 -20.71
C PRO A 443 15.92 23.71 -21.50
N GLN A 444 16.02 24.97 -21.91
CA GLN A 444 15.09 25.66 -22.81
C GLN A 444 15.85 26.20 -24.01
N ILE A 445 15.36 25.90 -25.21
CA ILE A 445 15.95 26.37 -26.47
C ILE A 445 15.27 27.66 -26.90
N LYS A 446 16.09 28.64 -27.31
CA LYS A 446 15.66 29.86 -27.97
C LYS A 446 16.48 30.08 -29.24
N TRP A 447 15.80 30.29 -30.35
CA TRP A 447 16.44 30.67 -31.61
C TRP A 447 16.51 32.18 -31.76
N VAL A 448 17.67 32.69 -32.15
CA VAL A 448 17.91 34.12 -32.39
C VAL A 448 18.62 34.30 -33.72
N SER A 449 18.13 35.22 -34.55
CA SER A 449 18.75 35.64 -35.81
C SER A 449 18.66 37.15 -35.91
N GLU A 450 19.76 37.84 -36.22
CA GLU A 450 19.81 39.31 -36.35
C GLU A 450 19.21 40.06 -35.14
N SER A 451 19.43 39.53 -33.93
CA SER A 451 18.86 40.05 -32.66
C SER A 451 17.32 39.93 -32.54
N GLN A 452 16.64 39.25 -33.46
CA GLN A 452 15.22 38.90 -33.35
C GLN A 452 15.05 37.42 -32.95
N GLN A 453 14.08 37.15 -32.09
CA GLN A 453 13.71 35.79 -31.72
C GLN A 453 12.97 35.11 -32.87
N ARG A 454 13.30 33.84 -33.13
CA ARG A 454 12.63 33.01 -34.12
C ARG A 454 11.79 31.94 -33.46
N SER A 455 10.65 31.64 -34.07
CA SER A 455 9.80 30.53 -33.68
C SER A 455 10.30 29.26 -34.37
N PRO A 456 10.68 28.22 -33.62
CA PRO A 456 11.02 26.92 -34.20
C PRO A 456 9.78 26.19 -34.71
N SER A 457 10.00 25.18 -35.55
CA SER A 457 8.94 24.37 -36.16
C SER A 457 8.48 23.21 -35.27
N THR A 458 9.40 22.61 -34.52
CA THR A 458 9.10 21.48 -33.62
C THR A 458 9.99 21.52 -32.37
N HIS A 459 9.48 20.92 -31.29
CA HIS A 459 10.26 20.62 -30.09
C HIS A 459 9.96 19.20 -29.63
N ASP A 460 11.01 18.48 -29.22
CA ASP A 460 10.88 17.20 -28.54
C ASP A 460 11.65 17.25 -27.22
N ILE A 461 11.10 16.60 -26.20
CA ILE A 461 11.64 16.57 -24.83
C ILE A 461 11.74 15.11 -24.41
N SER A 462 12.95 14.68 -24.08
CA SER A 462 13.22 13.36 -23.52
C SER A 462 14.05 13.45 -22.25
N MET A 463 13.98 12.41 -21.42
CA MET A 463 14.75 12.32 -20.17
C MET A 463 15.54 11.01 -20.16
N SER A 464 16.84 11.10 -19.90
CA SER A 464 17.71 9.93 -19.74
C SER A 464 17.55 9.31 -18.34
N ALA A 465 18.01 8.06 -18.19
CA ALA A 465 17.91 7.31 -16.93
C ALA A 465 18.62 8.01 -15.74
N ASP A 466 19.64 8.82 -16.02
CA ASP A 466 20.34 9.66 -15.04
C ASP A 466 19.57 10.94 -14.66
N GLY A 467 18.34 11.11 -15.17
CA GLY A 467 17.47 12.24 -14.89
C GLY A 467 17.83 13.54 -15.63
N ARG A 468 18.82 13.53 -16.53
CA ARG A 468 19.12 14.66 -17.42
C ARG A 468 18.06 14.77 -18.52
N VAL A 469 17.78 15.99 -18.94
CA VAL A 469 16.77 16.28 -19.95
C VAL A 469 17.47 16.70 -21.23
N ALA A 470 17.02 16.12 -22.34
CA ALA A 470 17.40 16.50 -23.68
C ALA A 470 16.21 17.17 -24.36
N VAL A 471 16.42 18.37 -24.88
CA VAL A 471 15.45 19.09 -25.69
C VAL A 471 16.03 19.26 -27.07
N THR A 472 15.26 18.90 -28.09
CA THR A 472 15.64 19.13 -29.49
C THR A 472 14.67 20.10 -30.13
N SER A 473 15.19 20.98 -30.98
CA SER A 473 14.41 21.98 -31.70
C SER A 473 14.87 22.07 -33.14
N GLN A 474 13.91 22.17 -34.06
CA GLN A 474 14.18 22.33 -35.48
C GLN A 474 13.79 23.73 -35.94
N LEU A 475 14.62 24.33 -36.78
CA LEU A 475 14.35 25.61 -37.42
C LEU A 475 14.43 25.45 -38.95
N HIS A 476 13.33 25.69 -39.63
CA HIS A 476 13.29 25.74 -41.10
C HIS A 476 13.59 27.15 -41.59
N ILE A 477 14.52 27.26 -42.53
CA ILE A 477 15.02 28.52 -43.07
C ILE A 477 14.86 28.49 -44.60
N PRO A 478 14.22 29.50 -45.21
CA PRO A 478 14.16 29.62 -46.66
C PRO A 478 15.56 29.71 -47.28
N GLN A 479 15.77 29.07 -48.44
CA GLN A 479 17.09 28.98 -49.07
C GLN A 479 17.72 30.35 -49.41
N ALA A 480 16.89 31.34 -49.79
CA ALA A 480 17.33 32.71 -50.02
C ALA A 480 17.87 33.38 -48.74
N GLU A 481 17.26 33.08 -47.59
CA GLU A 481 17.71 33.61 -46.31
C GLU A 481 18.99 32.90 -45.83
N TRP A 482 19.08 31.58 -46.00
CA TRP A 482 20.29 30.82 -45.68
C TRP A 482 21.51 31.33 -46.46
N THR A 483 21.40 31.41 -47.78
CA THR A 483 22.48 31.87 -48.67
C THR A 483 22.85 33.35 -48.51
N SER A 484 21.98 34.17 -47.91
CA SER A 484 22.29 35.57 -47.57
C SER A 484 23.46 35.70 -46.59
N GLY A 485 23.76 34.65 -45.82
CA GLY A 485 24.87 34.61 -44.87
C GLY A 485 24.52 35.10 -43.46
N LYS A 486 23.21 35.17 -43.15
CA LYS A 486 22.73 35.46 -41.79
C LYS A 486 23.24 34.43 -40.78
N VAL A 487 23.44 34.90 -39.55
CA VAL A 487 23.86 34.08 -38.42
C VAL A 487 22.64 33.64 -37.62
N PHE A 488 22.51 32.33 -37.45
CA PHE A 488 21.48 31.69 -36.65
C PHE A 488 22.10 31.18 -35.36
N THR A 489 21.58 31.67 -34.24
CA THR A 489 22.04 31.32 -32.90
C THR A 489 21.01 30.40 -32.24
N CYS A 490 21.46 29.25 -31.75
CA CYS A 490 20.70 28.47 -30.79
C CYS A 490 21.23 28.76 -29.37
N GLU A 491 20.39 29.36 -28.54
CA GLU A 491 20.65 29.61 -27.12
C GLU A 491 19.93 28.53 -26.29
N VAL A 492 20.69 27.78 -25.49
CA VAL A 492 20.17 26.83 -24.49
C VAL A 492 20.35 27.46 -23.12
N SER A 493 19.25 27.65 -22.40
CA SER A 493 19.24 28.18 -21.03
C SER A 493 18.73 27.14 -20.04
N ASP A 494 19.28 27.13 -18.83
CA ASP A 494 18.79 26.27 -17.75
C ASP A 494 18.58 27.11 -16.48
N ARG A 495 17.31 27.20 -16.07
CA ARG A 495 16.89 28.01 -14.92
C ARG A 495 17.43 27.50 -13.60
N SER A 496 17.76 26.22 -13.48
CA SER A 496 18.21 25.63 -12.21
C SER A 496 19.56 26.21 -11.74
N LEU A 497 20.48 26.47 -12.68
CA LEU A 497 21.79 27.04 -12.41
C LEU A 497 21.96 28.48 -12.93
N ASN A 498 20.92 29.07 -13.53
CA ASN A 498 20.96 30.37 -14.20
C ASN A 498 22.13 30.47 -15.21
N LYS A 499 22.34 29.41 -15.98
CA LYS A 499 23.39 29.33 -17.01
C LYS A 499 22.76 29.31 -18.39
N LYS A 500 23.50 29.85 -19.36
CA LYS A 500 23.15 29.80 -20.77
C LYS A 500 24.39 29.51 -21.59
N VAL A 501 24.21 28.72 -22.64
CA VAL A 501 25.24 28.40 -23.64
C VAL A 501 24.61 28.58 -25.01
N GLN A 502 25.36 29.11 -25.95
CA GLN A 502 24.87 29.33 -27.31
C GLN A 502 25.87 28.80 -28.33
N LYS A 503 25.35 28.33 -29.46
CA LYS A 503 26.12 28.03 -30.67
C LYS A 503 25.53 28.78 -31.84
N GLU A 504 26.41 29.14 -32.77
CA GLU A 504 26.07 29.91 -33.95
C GLU A 504 26.40 29.10 -35.21
N ILE A 505 25.52 29.19 -36.20
CA ILE A 505 25.73 28.60 -37.51
C ILE A 505 25.28 29.59 -38.58
N ASN A 506 26.03 29.63 -39.68
CA ASN A 506 25.69 30.40 -40.86
C ASN A 506 26.15 29.63 -42.10
N PHE A 507 25.79 30.15 -43.26
CA PHE A 507 26.11 29.53 -44.55
C PHE A 507 27.61 29.25 -44.74
N CYS A 508 28.49 30.16 -44.28
CA CYS A 508 29.93 29.98 -44.43
C CYS A 508 30.49 28.93 -43.45
N SER A 509 30.06 28.94 -42.19
CA SER A 509 30.56 28.02 -41.16
C SER A 509 30.08 26.58 -41.38
N ALA A 510 28.92 26.40 -42.02
CA ALA A 510 28.38 25.07 -42.32
C ALA A 510 29.06 24.37 -43.51
N HIS A 511 29.59 25.13 -44.49
CA HIS A 511 30.15 24.59 -45.73
C HIS A 511 31.67 24.74 -45.87
N SER A 512 32.36 25.09 -44.78
CA SER A 512 33.82 25.29 -44.69
C SER A 512 34.34 26.52 -45.45
N SER A 513 35.13 27.36 -44.76
CA SER A 513 35.81 28.54 -45.32
C SER A 513 37.13 28.21 -46.03
N VAL A 514 37.40 26.93 -46.32
CA VAL A 514 38.62 26.52 -47.00
C VAL A 514 38.64 27.10 -48.42
N PRO A 515 39.77 27.69 -48.86
CA PRO A 515 39.94 28.17 -50.23
C PRO A 515 39.61 27.09 -51.27
N PRO A 516 38.83 27.40 -52.32
CA PRO A 516 38.47 26.42 -53.34
C PRO A 516 39.69 26.03 -54.20
N SER A 517 39.69 24.81 -54.75
CA SER A 517 40.70 24.44 -55.74
C SER A 517 40.38 25.06 -57.10
N ILE A 518 41.39 25.63 -57.75
CA ILE A 518 41.26 26.26 -59.07
C ILE A 518 42.11 25.47 -60.07
N HIS A 519 41.46 24.93 -61.09
CA HIS A 519 42.10 24.31 -62.25
C HIS A 519 41.94 25.22 -63.47
N VAL A 520 43.02 25.42 -64.23
CA VAL A 520 43.02 26.27 -65.43
C VAL A 520 43.48 25.43 -66.62
N GLU A 521 42.59 25.30 -67.59
CA GLU A 521 42.85 24.61 -68.86
C GLU A 521 43.15 25.64 -69.94
N THR A 522 44.33 25.54 -70.54
CA THR A 522 44.76 26.40 -71.63
C THR A 522 44.52 25.73 -72.99
N PRO A 523 44.22 26.50 -74.06
CA PRO A 523 44.08 25.97 -75.40
C PRO A 523 45.37 25.27 -75.85
N SER A 524 45.22 24.18 -76.59
CA SER A 524 46.37 23.44 -77.13
C SER A 524 47.13 24.27 -78.16
N PHE A 525 48.44 24.01 -78.30
CA PHE A 525 49.28 24.66 -79.33
C PHE A 525 48.67 24.53 -80.74
N LYS A 526 48.15 23.35 -81.08
CA LYS A 526 47.47 23.09 -82.37
C LYS A 526 46.30 24.06 -82.57
N THR A 527 45.45 24.21 -81.55
CA THR A 527 44.28 25.09 -81.59
C THR A 527 44.69 26.53 -81.83
N VAL A 528 45.67 27.04 -81.07
CA VAL A 528 46.18 28.42 -81.18
C VAL A 528 46.73 28.75 -82.57
N MET A 529 47.27 27.76 -83.28
CA MET A 529 47.81 27.94 -84.63
C MET A 529 46.77 27.78 -85.74
N SER A 530 45.64 27.11 -85.48
CA SER A 530 44.64 26.79 -86.50
C SER A 530 43.35 27.63 -86.46
N THR A 531 43.04 28.29 -85.35
CA THR A 531 41.79 29.04 -85.17
C THR A 531 42.04 30.54 -85.05
N SER A 532 41.03 31.36 -85.36
CA SER A 532 41.07 32.82 -85.18
C SER A 532 40.89 33.25 -83.72
N GLU A 533 40.16 32.45 -82.93
CA GLU A 533 39.90 32.64 -81.51
C GLU A 533 40.23 31.37 -80.72
N VAL A 534 40.62 31.56 -79.46
CA VAL A 534 40.92 30.48 -78.52
C VAL A 534 40.21 30.70 -77.19
N THR A 535 39.89 29.61 -76.51
CA THR A 535 39.22 29.62 -75.21
C THR A 535 40.14 29.02 -74.16
N ALA A 536 40.26 29.69 -73.01
CA ALA A 536 40.82 29.10 -71.80
C ALA A 536 39.70 28.92 -70.77
N THR A 537 39.75 27.83 -70.00
CA THR A 537 38.70 27.42 -69.08
C THR A 537 39.26 27.42 -67.65
N CYS A 538 38.52 28.02 -66.73
CA CYS A 538 38.82 28.00 -65.31
C CYS A 538 37.73 27.24 -64.57
N LEU A 539 38.10 26.13 -63.94
CA LEU A 539 37.23 25.30 -63.14
C LEU A 539 37.54 25.54 -61.66
N VAL A 540 36.60 26.15 -60.95
CA VAL A 540 36.71 26.45 -59.52
C VAL A 540 35.84 25.48 -58.74
N HIS A 541 36.43 24.60 -57.95
CA HIS A 541 35.71 23.62 -57.15
C HIS A 541 35.15 24.28 -55.88
N THR A 542 33.87 24.65 -55.89
CA THR A 542 33.21 25.34 -54.78
C THR A 542 31.69 25.18 -54.85
N VAL A 543 31.06 25.04 -53.68
CA VAL A 543 29.58 25.09 -53.53
C VAL A 543 29.06 26.53 -53.49
N PHE A 544 29.96 27.50 -53.27
CA PHE A 544 29.63 28.91 -53.19
C PHE A 544 29.46 29.52 -54.59
N ASP A 545 28.59 30.53 -54.72
CA ASP A 545 28.49 31.30 -55.96
C ASP A 545 29.63 32.31 -56.08
N ALA A 546 30.84 31.80 -56.35
CA ALA A 546 32.04 32.60 -56.45
C ALA A 546 31.98 33.52 -57.67
N LYS A 547 32.45 34.75 -57.48
CA LYS A 547 32.79 35.66 -58.57
C LYS A 547 34.14 35.22 -59.13
N VAL A 548 34.16 34.77 -60.38
CA VAL A 548 35.38 34.33 -61.06
C VAL A 548 35.79 35.38 -62.08
N THR A 549 37.04 35.81 -62.04
CA THR A 549 37.60 36.87 -62.90
C THR A 549 38.88 36.39 -63.56
N TRP A 550 39.12 36.86 -64.78
CA TRP A 550 40.33 36.56 -65.54
C TRP A 550 41.23 37.80 -65.61
N MET A 551 42.55 37.59 -65.42
CA MET A 551 43.57 38.61 -65.61
C MET A 551 44.58 38.10 -66.64
N LEU A 552 44.77 38.86 -67.72
CA LEU A 552 45.73 38.59 -68.78
C LEU A 552 46.94 39.51 -68.57
N ASP A 553 48.12 38.95 -68.31
CA ASP A 553 49.34 39.69 -67.94
C ASP A 553 49.10 40.77 -66.86
N GLY A 554 48.29 40.44 -65.85
CA GLY A 554 47.97 41.32 -64.73
C GLY A 554 46.93 42.41 -65.02
N ARG A 555 46.33 42.47 -66.22
CA ARG A 555 45.21 43.38 -66.53
C ARG A 555 43.90 42.63 -66.76
N ALA A 556 42.81 43.21 -66.27
CA ALA A 556 41.46 42.84 -66.71
C ALA A 556 41.24 43.40 -68.12
N SER A 557 41.16 42.53 -69.13
CA SER A 557 40.96 42.93 -70.54
C SER A 557 39.49 43.26 -70.81
N SER A 558 39.23 44.34 -71.57
CA SER A 558 37.88 44.81 -71.91
C SER A 558 37.30 44.19 -73.20
N ASN A 559 38.08 43.41 -73.95
CA ASN A 559 37.72 42.92 -75.30
C ASN A 559 37.59 41.38 -75.39
N ASN A 560 37.19 40.73 -74.29
CA ASN A 560 37.09 39.27 -74.21
C ASN A 560 35.64 38.84 -73.95
N THR A 561 35.19 37.75 -74.57
CA THR A 561 33.90 37.14 -74.21
C THR A 561 34.10 36.17 -73.05
N VAL A 562 33.45 36.45 -71.94
CA VAL A 562 33.49 35.61 -70.73
C VAL A 562 32.17 34.87 -70.59
N SER A 563 32.19 33.54 -70.51
CA SER A 563 31.00 32.75 -70.22
C SER A 563 31.16 31.99 -68.91
N LYS A 564 30.23 32.24 -67.98
CA LYS A 564 30.14 31.55 -66.70
C LYS A 564 29.05 30.50 -66.77
N ASP A 565 29.41 29.27 -66.47
CA ASP A 565 28.50 28.16 -66.24
C ASP A 565 28.69 27.66 -64.81
N ARG A 566 27.61 27.24 -64.16
CA ARG A 566 27.64 26.78 -62.77
C ARG A 566 27.01 25.41 -62.66
N ASN A 567 27.76 24.50 -62.07
CA ASN A 567 27.26 23.23 -61.58
C ASN A 567 27.20 23.24 -60.03
N THR A 568 26.63 22.19 -59.43
CA THR A 568 26.48 22.05 -57.96
C THR A 568 27.81 22.04 -57.22
N THR A 569 28.87 21.52 -57.86
CA THR A 569 30.18 21.33 -57.23
C THR A 569 31.25 22.31 -57.72
N HIS A 570 31.06 22.92 -58.90
CA HIS A 570 32.09 23.70 -59.57
C HIS A 570 31.50 24.92 -60.30
N VAL A 571 32.25 26.01 -60.33
CA VAL A 571 32.01 27.16 -61.20
C VAL A 571 32.99 27.10 -62.37
N THR A 572 32.47 27.00 -63.58
CA THR A 572 33.26 26.99 -64.81
C THR A 572 33.20 28.37 -65.44
N ASN A 573 34.35 29.00 -65.65
CA ASN A 573 34.43 30.29 -66.31
C ASN A 573 35.37 30.22 -67.50
N ASN A 574 34.85 30.50 -68.70
CA ASN A 574 35.62 30.47 -69.93
C ASN A 574 35.95 31.89 -70.38
N VAL A 575 37.18 32.11 -70.85
CA VAL A 575 37.59 33.36 -71.50
C VAL A 575 37.96 33.09 -72.95
N ARG A 576 37.31 33.79 -73.88
CA ARG A 576 37.65 33.78 -75.31
C ARG A 576 38.46 35.01 -75.68
N VAL A 577 39.56 34.79 -76.39
CA VAL A 577 40.42 35.84 -76.95
C VAL A 577 40.88 35.49 -78.36
N SER A 578 41.33 36.49 -79.12
CA SER A 578 41.92 36.24 -80.43
C SER A 578 43.24 35.45 -80.31
N SER A 579 43.54 34.60 -81.29
CA SER A 579 44.79 33.83 -81.32
C SER A 579 46.03 34.72 -81.38
N ASN A 580 45.94 35.90 -82.00
CA ASN A 580 47.02 36.88 -82.05
C ASN A 580 47.32 37.47 -80.67
N GLN A 581 46.26 37.79 -79.92
CA GLN A 581 46.39 38.25 -78.55
C GLN A 581 46.96 37.14 -77.66
N TRP A 582 46.48 35.89 -77.77
CA TRP A 582 46.97 34.75 -76.97
C TRP A 582 48.47 34.50 -77.16
N LYS A 583 48.99 34.61 -78.40
CA LYS A 583 50.41 34.44 -78.73
C LYS A 583 51.33 35.48 -78.07
N GLN A 584 50.80 36.63 -77.68
CA GLN A 584 51.56 37.70 -77.03
C GLN A 584 51.52 37.64 -75.50
N LEU A 585 50.65 36.81 -74.92
CA LEU A 585 50.49 36.70 -73.48
C LEU A 585 51.66 35.94 -72.83
N ARG A 586 52.08 36.37 -71.65
CA ARG A 586 53.05 35.63 -70.82
C ARG A 586 52.34 34.80 -69.75
N HIS A 587 51.36 35.39 -69.09
CA HIS A 587 50.64 34.83 -67.96
C HIS A 587 49.13 35.00 -68.09
N VAL A 588 48.40 33.97 -67.70
CA VAL A 588 46.95 34.02 -67.54
C VAL A 588 46.61 33.64 -66.11
N THR A 589 45.83 34.47 -65.42
CA THR A 589 45.43 34.24 -64.03
C THR A 589 43.91 34.13 -63.93
N CYS A 590 43.44 33.06 -63.31
CA CYS A 590 42.05 32.94 -62.89
C CYS A 590 41.94 33.22 -61.39
N LYS A 591 41.08 34.16 -61.00
CA LYS A 591 40.85 34.58 -59.61
C LYS A 591 39.40 34.36 -59.20
N ALA A 592 39.17 33.63 -58.12
CA ALA A 592 37.87 33.37 -57.53
C ALA A 592 37.71 34.12 -56.20
N GLU A 593 36.58 34.81 -56.04
CA GLU A 593 36.26 35.65 -54.88
C GLU A 593 34.85 35.32 -54.35
N HIS A 594 34.72 35.17 -53.03
CA HIS A 594 33.43 35.01 -52.37
C HIS A 594 33.51 35.52 -50.93
N LYS A 595 32.37 35.84 -50.31
CA LYS A 595 32.33 36.32 -48.91
C LYS A 595 32.75 35.28 -47.87
N CYS A 596 32.70 33.99 -48.19
CA CYS A 596 32.96 32.89 -47.25
C CYS A 596 34.40 32.34 -47.27
N PHE A 597 35.25 32.75 -48.22
CA PHE A 597 36.64 32.31 -48.31
C PHE A 597 37.55 33.45 -48.81
N SER A 598 38.84 33.40 -48.48
CA SER A 598 39.81 34.39 -48.95
C SER A 598 40.01 34.29 -50.47
N PRO A 599 40.13 35.42 -51.20
CA PRO A 599 40.39 35.42 -52.64
C PRO A 599 41.48 34.43 -53.05
N THR A 600 41.17 33.54 -53.98
CA THR A 600 42.07 32.47 -54.41
C THR A 600 42.35 32.63 -55.90
N GLU A 601 43.59 32.49 -56.32
CA GLU A 601 43.97 32.64 -57.73
C GLU A 601 44.94 31.56 -58.20
N LYS A 602 44.88 31.25 -59.49
CA LYS A 602 45.79 30.34 -60.16
C LYS A 602 46.32 31.00 -61.43
N THR A 603 47.64 31.16 -61.48
CA THR A 603 48.37 31.68 -62.63
C THR A 603 48.99 30.54 -63.43
N VAL A 604 48.85 30.60 -64.75
CA VAL A 604 49.46 29.67 -65.71
C VAL A 604 50.33 30.46 -66.70
N ASN A 605 51.55 29.96 -66.94
CA ASN A 605 52.47 30.51 -67.92
C ASN A 605 52.10 29.97 -69.31
N VAL A 606 51.79 30.85 -70.25
CA VAL A 606 51.32 30.48 -71.60
C VAL A 606 52.36 30.68 -72.69
N ALA A 607 53.40 31.48 -72.43
CA ALA A 607 54.51 31.71 -73.37
C ALA A 607 55.54 30.56 -73.41
N GLY A 608 55.44 29.57 -72.53
CA GLY A 608 56.48 28.55 -72.33
C GLY A 608 57.77 29.12 -71.71
N PRO A 609 58.73 28.26 -71.33
CA PRO A 609 60.06 28.72 -70.93
C PRO A 609 60.79 29.31 -72.14
N GLU A 610 61.70 30.27 -71.93
CA GLU A 610 62.62 30.70 -72.99
C GLU A 610 63.49 29.51 -73.40
N VAL A 611 63.20 28.94 -74.59
CA VAL A 611 63.98 27.83 -75.14
C VAL A 611 65.09 28.42 -76.00
N ALA A 612 66.33 27.97 -75.78
CA ALA A 612 67.44 28.28 -76.67
C ALA A 612 67.08 27.83 -78.11
N THR A 613 67.44 28.63 -79.11
CA THR A 613 67.17 28.33 -80.52
C THR A 613 67.56 26.88 -80.84
N PRO A 614 66.61 26.03 -81.27
CA PRO A 614 66.89 24.63 -81.56
C PRO A 614 67.84 24.51 -82.74
N SER A 615 68.80 23.60 -82.62
CA SER A 615 69.63 23.20 -83.76
C SER A 615 68.85 22.17 -84.58
N VAL A 616 68.68 22.44 -85.87
CA VAL A 616 68.01 21.55 -86.81
C VAL A 616 69.05 21.10 -87.82
N GLU A 617 69.37 19.81 -87.83
CA GLU A 617 70.34 19.22 -88.75
C GLU A 617 69.67 18.10 -89.55
N ILE A 618 69.76 18.17 -90.88
CA ILE A 618 69.26 17.12 -91.76
C ILE A 618 70.44 16.23 -92.15
N ARG A 619 70.39 14.97 -91.75
CA ARG A 619 71.42 13.97 -92.08
C ARG A 619 70.80 12.71 -92.66
N ARG A 620 71.61 11.83 -93.25
CA ARG A 620 71.12 10.54 -93.75
C ARG A 620 70.85 9.59 -92.59
N SER A 621 69.71 8.90 -92.63
CA SER A 621 69.32 7.93 -91.60
C SER A 621 70.29 6.75 -91.62
N LEU A 622 71.18 6.65 -90.63
CA LEU A 622 72.16 5.56 -90.54
C LEU A 622 71.48 4.17 -90.45
N PRO A 623 70.38 3.98 -89.69
CA PRO A 623 69.67 2.70 -89.65
C PRO A 623 69.09 2.27 -91.00
N ASP A 624 68.56 3.20 -91.79
CA ASP A 624 67.96 2.91 -93.10
C ASP A 624 69.03 2.73 -94.18
N LEU A 625 70.15 3.45 -94.06
CA LEU A 625 71.35 3.25 -94.88
C LEU A 625 71.89 1.82 -94.74
N LEU A 626 71.84 1.23 -93.54
CA LEU A 626 72.27 -0.14 -93.26
C LEU A 626 71.28 -1.21 -93.77
N LYS A 627 70.02 -0.84 -94.05
CA LYS A 627 68.99 -1.73 -94.63
C LYS A 627 68.92 -1.67 -96.16
N GLY A 628 69.72 -0.82 -96.80
CA GLY A 628 69.81 -0.69 -98.26
C GLY A 628 69.02 0.48 -98.87
N ASP A 629 68.26 1.24 -98.07
CA ASP A 629 67.49 2.40 -98.55
C ASP A 629 68.33 3.69 -98.43
N GLY A 630 69.11 3.99 -99.47
CA GLY A 630 70.09 5.09 -99.48
C GLY A 630 69.54 6.53 -99.56
N ALA A 631 68.21 6.72 -99.63
CA ALA A 631 67.58 8.02 -99.87
C ALA A 631 66.72 8.53 -98.69
N VAL A 632 66.86 7.96 -97.49
CA VAL A 632 66.11 8.43 -96.31
C VAL A 632 66.90 9.52 -95.58
N LEU A 633 66.36 10.74 -95.56
CA LEU A 633 66.87 11.87 -94.79
C LEU A 633 66.15 11.96 -93.44
N GLN A 634 66.92 11.96 -92.36
CA GLN A 634 66.49 12.16 -90.99
C GLN A 634 66.73 13.63 -90.60
N CYS A 635 65.69 14.30 -90.12
CA CYS A 635 65.77 15.63 -89.54
C CYS A 635 65.92 15.48 -88.03
N ASP A 636 67.12 15.74 -87.51
CA ASP A 636 67.38 15.74 -86.09
C ASP A 636 67.23 17.14 -85.52
N ILE A 637 66.36 17.25 -84.51
CA ILE A 637 66.09 18.50 -83.81
C ILE A 637 66.67 18.35 -82.40
N THR A 638 67.79 19.03 -82.15
CA THR A 638 68.45 19.05 -80.84
C THR A 638 68.10 20.32 -80.09
N ILE A 639 67.43 20.15 -78.95
CA ILE A 639 67.05 21.20 -78.01
C ILE A 639 67.95 21.08 -76.77
N SER A 640 68.84 22.02 -76.54
CA SER A 640 69.65 22.05 -75.30
C SER A 640 68.80 22.51 -74.11
N PRO A 641 68.68 21.73 -73.02
CA PRO A 641 67.97 22.20 -71.84
C PRO A 641 68.78 23.28 -71.13
N HIS A 642 68.12 24.38 -70.78
CA HIS A 642 68.68 25.41 -69.91
C HIS A 642 68.93 24.82 -68.52
N VAL A 643 70.20 24.76 -68.10
CA VAL A 643 70.58 24.40 -66.73
C VAL A 643 70.28 25.59 -65.83
N THR A 644 69.23 25.51 -65.01
CA THR A 644 69.09 26.37 -63.83
C THR A 644 69.45 25.56 -62.59
N SER A 645 70.62 25.88 -62.03
CA SER A 645 71.14 25.35 -60.78
C SER A 645 70.44 26.02 -59.59
N THR A 646 69.71 25.25 -58.77
CA THR A 646 69.74 25.39 -57.29
C THR A 646 69.18 24.14 -56.57
N SER A 647 70.12 23.41 -55.95
CA SER A 647 70.08 22.59 -54.72
C SER A 647 69.26 21.27 -54.62
N PRO A 648 69.81 20.23 -53.94
CA PRO A 648 69.23 18.89 -53.88
C PRO A 648 68.31 18.71 -52.66
N PHE A 649 67.05 18.31 -52.89
CA PHE A 649 66.22 17.68 -51.86
C PHE A 649 66.32 16.16 -51.98
N ARG A 650 66.83 15.53 -50.92
CA ARG A 650 66.86 14.08 -50.69
C ARG A 650 65.44 13.49 -50.75
N PRO A 651 65.23 12.31 -51.39
CA PRO A 651 64.03 11.51 -51.18
C PRO A 651 64.09 10.82 -49.81
N MET A 652 63.04 11.01 -49.00
CA MET A 652 62.75 10.16 -47.84
C MET A 652 62.32 8.77 -48.34
N MET A 653 63.09 7.75 -47.98
CA MET A 653 62.67 6.36 -48.09
C MET A 653 61.51 6.10 -47.12
N SER A 654 60.43 5.56 -47.68
CA SER A 654 59.36 4.85 -46.99
C SER A 654 59.93 3.62 -46.27
N THR A 655 59.82 3.59 -44.94
CA THR A 655 60.02 2.39 -44.14
C THR A 655 58.75 1.54 -44.16
N SER A 656 58.86 0.35 -44.75
CA SER A 656 57.91 -0.75 -44.63
C SER A 656 57.89 -1.28 -43.19
N LEU A 657 56.74 -1.17 -42.53
CA LEU A 657 56.40 -1.98 -41.35
C LEU A 657 55.89 -3.33 -41.85
N THR A 658 56.73 -4.35 -41.76
CA THR A 658 56.32 -5.76 -41.79
C THR A 658 56.00 -6.20 -40.37
N ASN A 659 54.79 -6.73 -40.21
CA ASN A 659 54.38 -7.58 -39.10
C ASN A 659 55.40 -8.70 -38.89
N ASN A 660 55.70 -9.01 -37.62
CA ASN A 660 55.83 -10.39 -37.17
C ASN A 660 55.62 -10.50 -35.65
N MET A 661 54.65 -11.36 -35.33
CA MET A 661 54.28 -12.02 -34.07
C MET A 661 53.70 -11.17 -32.93
#